data_AF-A0AA37KR79-F1
#
_entry.id   AF-A0AA37KR79-F1
#
_cell.length_a   1.000
_cell.length_b   1.000
_cell.length_c   1.000
_cell.angle_alpha   90.00
_cell.angle_beta   90.00
_cell.angle_gamma   90.00
#
_symmetry.space_group_name_H-M   'P 1'
#
loop_
_entity.id
_entity.type
_entity.pdbx_description
1 polymer ?
#
loop_
_entity_poly.entity_id
_entity_poly.type
_entity_poly.pdbx_seq_one_letter_code
_entity_poly.pdbx_strand_id
1 'polypeptide(L)'
;MKLFHKYLLPAAALFLCAGLAACSEDTTDPANPYSGNFTLKTQAEVDAFPARPTANSITIEGADITDISSLDVPAVGTLLIRNTGIGALALPNTTSIATRFEVSGNESLTAVGDLGVKFVIGDIYVEDNPLLTDISGMLGIKKMTGKLYVTGNASLGEDKPDEPDSYGFNVIKYLISNSVLEAENVTLSNNHPLAVTDPSLIGQGGESGGVYSYTIKSDAEAAAFSPGGKEVKNLTVTGPNVTDDGMALLAAKISVVQGTMTVDGASIKTTETFFGKVDCQGSIILRNISTYDEGGGNKFFNNNGFKNITRIHGDFILENIPYLIHWGRGNGFAQITEIDGDLTVRNCGMQQMAFASLSKVGGDLTLADNCIELYTGFFWNLATDLRHVGGSLTLTGNDHQNGLGGFEKVEYIGGNITITGNGTDPSAGGIPYVSTAGQVGFDLVESWITGGVVQPGAIIDCRYADGTPVEFSEIPQPGEYKSYTISSRDELLAFAPQDGSAVKETVQDLTIVDAGNTMSDNDLSYVKTRVEKVMGTLTLEGSNLTSTEQFFLNGGFTVEGGIVFRNCAELFNLNGMKEMTAIGGDLVFENCPKIATNWGAGNCLSQIVSVAGNVKLTGVAEPMSGVSLQSLKSVGGDFIVSGCNGDFWNFAGMSLTTVGGSLVITDNAKLNGLGGFASVASVGGDITITGNGTTNGGIPYDSTSDQVGFDLVAGWIESGVVAPTAVVTCKYADGSAVEFPVPSPYKSYTISSRDELLAFAPQDGSAVKETVQNLTIVDAGNTMSDNDLSFVKTRVEKILGTLTLEGSNLTSTEQFFSNGGFTVEGGIVFRNCAELFNLNGMKEMTAIGGDLVFENCPKIATDWGAGNCLSQIVSVAGSVKLTGVMTPMRGVTFNSLKSVGGDFIVSGCNGNFWNFDEMKLETIGGSLVLTGNERLNGLGGFEALVSVGGDVTVTGNGTLEGGIPVTSTSDKVGLDLLGKLYRENVFAAGATFTIESDGVTYRIDEL
;
A
#
# COMPACT_ATOMS: atom_id res chain seq x y z
N MET A 1 52.41 25.46 -4.16
CA MET A 1 53.55 25.71 -3.25
C MET A 1 53.59 27.14 -2.65
N LYS A 2 52.44 27.79 -2.36
CA LYS A 2 52.38 29.05 -1.56
C LYS A 2 51.16 29.17 -0.62
N LEU A 3 50.36 28.11 -0.42
CA LEU A 3 49.26 28.08 0.57
C LEU A 3 49.49 27.11 1.75
N PHE A 4 50.59 26.35 1.75
CA PHE A 4 50.86 25.29 2.75
C PHE A 4 51.53 25.78 4.05
N HIS A 5 51.72 27.08 4.25
CA HIS A 5 52.52 27.63 5.37
C HIS A 5 51.74 28.42 6.43
N LYS A 6 50.41 28.55 6.32
CA LYS A 6 49.62 29.41 7.23
C LYS A 6 48.90 28.69 8.38
N TYR A 7 48.91 27.36 8.42
CA TYR A 7 48.17 26.56 9.42
C TYR A 7 49.03 25.74 10.39
N LEU A 8 50.36 25.71 10.24
CA LEU A 8 51.23 24.92 11.13
C LEU A 8 51.66 25.65 12.43
N LEU A 9 51.54 26.98 12.48
CA LEU A 9 52.05 27.77 13.59
C LEU A 9 51.16 27.82 14.86
N PRO A 10 49.83 27.59 14.82
CA PRO A 10 49.05 27.37 16.05
C PRO A 10 49.12 25.91 16.55
N ALA A 11 49.30 24.94 15.66
CA ALA A 11 49.40 23.52 16.01
C ALA A 11 50.74 23.18 16.70
N ALA A 12 51.83 23.87 16.34
CA ALA A 12 53.12 23.72 16.99
C ALA A 12 53.11 24.23 18.45
N ALA A 13 52.27 25.21 18.80
CA ALA A 13 52.18 25.74 20.16
C ALA A 13 51.49 24.78 21.15
N LEU A 14 50.59 23.91 20.66
CA LEU A 14 49.96 22.87 21.50
C LEU A 14 50.89 21.66 21.74
N PHE A 15 51.76 21.34 20.78
CA PHE A 15 52.73 20.25 20.91
C PHE A 15 53.95 20.60 21.78
N LEU A 16 54.25 21.90 21.98
CA LEU A 16 55.45 22.36 22.68
C LEU A 16 55.31 22.53 24.20
N CYS A 17 54.10 22.49 24.77
CA CYS A 17 53.91 22.56 26.23
C CYS A 17 53.94 21.20 26.94
N ALA A 18 53.95 20.08 26.20
CA ALA A 18 53.96 18.73 26.77
C ALA A 18 55.37 18.13 26.96
N GLY A 19 56.43 18.80 26.51
CA GLY A 19 57.79 18.28 26.58
C GLY A 19 58.74 19.27 27.23
N LEU A 20 58.91 19.21 28.56
CA LEU A 20 60.15 19.48 29.33
C LEU A 20 59.84 19.78 30.81
N ALA A 21 59.73 18.73 31.63
CA ALA A 21 60.09 18.76 33.07
C ALA A 21 60.11 17.32 33.61
N ALA A 22 61.09 16.53 33.17
CA ALA A 22 61.40 15.24 33.78
C ALA A 22 62.48 15.44 34.85
N CYS A 23 62.14 15.25 36.13
CA CYS A 23 63.01 14.65 37.14
C CYS A 23 62.23 14.29 38.42
N SER A 24 62.46 13.04 38.85
CA SER A 24 62.17 12.32 40.11
C SER A 24 60.73 11.88 40.46
N GLU A 25 60.53 10.55 40.34
CA GLU A 25 59.89 9.56 41.25
C GLU A 25 58.51 9.89 41.86
N ASP A 26 57.43 9.10 41.79
CA ASP A 26 57.22 7.66 41.50
C ASP A 26 55.71 7.39 41.19
N THR A 27 55.46 6.35 40.38
CA THR A 27 54.19 5.61 40.08
C THR A 27 53.04 6.20 39.20
N THR A 28 52.99 5.66 37.96
CA THR A 28 51.84 5.40 37.04
C THR A 28 51.51 6.36 35.87
N ASP A 29 51.89 5.86 34.67
CA ASP A 29 51.55 6.19 33.27
C ASP A 29 52.13 7.47 32.57
N PRO A 30 53.15 7.33 31.69
CA PRO A 30 53.73 8.44 30.92
C PRO A 30 52.98 8.83 29.62
N ALA A 31 51.82 8.24 29.29
CA ALA A 31 51.12 8.52 28.02
C ALA A 31 49.98 9.55 28.12
N ASN A 32 49.73 10.14 29.29
CA ASN A 32 48.60 11.04 29.49
C ASN A 32 49.02 12.34 30.20
N PRO A 33 48.98 13.52 29.53
CA PRO A 33 49.43 14.80 30.13
C PRO A 33 48.43 15.38 31.16
N TYR A 34 47.28 14.73 31.36
CA TYR A 34 46.23 15.18 32.26
C TYR A 34 46.37 14.55 33.66
N SER A 35 46.13 15.33 34.72
CA SER A 35 46.17 14.84 36.12
C SER A 35 44.84 15.09 36.83
N GLY A 36 44.47 14.21 37.77
CA GLY A 36 43.25 14.32 38.58
C GLY A 36 42.03 13.62 37.99
N ASN A 37 41.49 12.65 38.75
CA ASN A 37 40.22 11.97 38.47
C ASN A 37 39.18 12.46 39.49
N PHE A 38 38.05 12.96 38.99
CA PHE A 38 37.02 13.58 39.81
C PHE A 38 35.68 12.87 39.58
N THR A 39 34.94 12.65 40.66
CA THR A 39 33.58 12.15 40.61
C THR A 39 32.71 13.10 41.43
N LEU A 40 31.74 13.71 40.77
CA LEU A 40 30.80 14.69 41.34
C LEU A 40 29.42 14.04 41.38
N LYS A 41 28.87 13.88 42.57
CA LYS A 41 27.61 13.16 42.82
C LYS A 41 26.47 14.04 43.31
N THR A 42 26.75 15.28 43.65
CA THR A 42 25.75 16.24 44.14
C THR A 42 25.97 17.63 43.53
N GLN A 43 24.92 18.43 43.45
CA GLN A 43 25.01 19.81 42.96
C GLN A 43 26.03 20.64 43.75
N ALA A 44 26.10 20.45 45.08
CA ALA A 44 27.05 21.14 45.93
C ALA A 44 28.53 20.83 45.58
N GLU A 45 28.83 19.61 45.14
CA GLU A 45 30.18 19.24 44.69
C GLU A 45 30.52 19.85 43.34
N VAL A 46 29.53 20.00 42.44
CA VAL A 46 29.68 20.70 41.17
C VAL A 46 29.92 22.19 41.41
N ASP A 47 29.13 22.83 42.26
CA ASP A 47 29.24 24.26 42.57
C ASP A 47 30.54 24.61 43.30
N ALA A 48 31.06 23.69 44.12
CA ALA A 48 32.31 23.84 44.84
C ALA A 48 33.54 23.41 44.01
N PHE A 49 33.36 22.93 42.78
CA PHE A 49 34.45 22.43 41.96
C PHE A 49 35.39 23.59 41.56
N PRO A 50 36.67 23.57 41.98
CA PRO A 50 37.56 24.69 41.72
C PRO A 50 38.00 24.73 40.26
N ALA A 51 38.12 25.94 39.71
CA ALA A 51 38.68 26.18 38.38
C ALA A 51 40.08 25.56 38.24
N ARG A 52 40.31 24.83 37.16
CA ARG A 52 41.59 24.13 36.89
C ARG A 52 41.92 24.15 35.40
N PRO A 53 43.22 24.23 35.04
CA PRO A 53 43.61 24.27 33.64
C PRO A 53 43.37 22.94 32.91
N THR A 54 43.47 21.81 33.62
CA THR A 54 43.24 20.47 33.06
C THR A 54 42.65 19.49 34.08
N ALA A 55 41.99 18.44 33.59
CA ALA A 55 41.57 17.27 34.37
C ALA A 55 41.72 15.97 33.56
N ASN A 56 42.15 14.88 34.21
CA ASN A 56 42.26 13.58 33.54
C ASN A 56 40.90 12.94 33.27
N SER A 57 40.06 12.85 34.30
CA SER A 57 38.69 12.36 34.16
C SER A 57 37.75 13.14 35.06
N ILE A 58 36.58 13.49 34.55
CA ILE A 58 35.47 14.05 35.32
C ILE A 58 34.24 13.18 35.05
N THR A 59 33.74 12.54 36.09
CA THR A 59 32.47 11.80 36.09
C THR A 59 31.44 12.60 36.89
N ILE A 60 30.31 12.91 36.28
CA ILE A 60 29.18 13.60 36.89
C ILE A 60 28.02 12.62 36.90
N GLU A 61 27.55 12.24 38.09
CA GLU A 61 26.48 11.24 38.22
C GLU A 61 25.59 11.51 39.43
N GLY A 62 24.31 11.81 39.19
CA GLY A 62 23.33 12.02 40.25
C GLY A 62 22.12 12.85 39.77
N ALA A 63 20.92 12.33 39.98
CA ALA A 63 19.67 12.93 39.50
C ALA A 63 19.41 14.33 40.07
N ASP A 64 19.98 14.66 41.24
CA ASP A 64 19.85 15.98 41.87
C ASP A 64 20.78 17.05 41.24
N ILE A 65 21.69 16.66 40.35
CA ILE A 65 22.54 17.60 39.61
C ILE A 65 21.74 18.14 38.42
N THR A 66 21.49 19.44 38.43
CA THR A 66 20.63 20.13 37.44
C THR A 66 21.37 21.20 36.64
N ASP A 67 22.55 21.61 37.10
CA ASP A 67 23.41 22.60 36.43
C ASP A 67 24.89 22.21 36.57
N ILE A 68 25.63 22.24 35.47
CA ILE A 68 27.08 22.00 35.44
C ILE A 68 27.85 23.11 34.71
N SER A 69 27.17 24.20 34.37
CA SER A 69 27.74 25.32 33.61
C SER A 69 28.87 26.05 34.36
N SER A 70 28.95 25.86 35.68
CA SER A 70 30.01 26.39 36.55
C SER A 70 31.35 25.67 36.40
N LEU A 71 31.39 24.50 35.75
CA LEU A 71 32.64 23.76 35.54
C LEU A 71 33.61 24.56 34.66
N ASP A 72 34.72 24.98 35.26
CA ASP A 72 35.78 25.74 34.60
C ASP A 72 37.03 24.86 34.42
N VAL A 73 36.96 23.99 33.40
CA VAL A 73 38.06 23.10 33.00
C VAL A 73 38.24 23.13 31.48
N PRO A 74 39.17 23.96 30.97
CA PRO A 74 39.34 24.13 29.53
C PRO A 74 39.74 22.87 28.75
N ALA A 75 40.47 21.94 29.36
CA ALA A 75 40.88 20.69 28.72
C ALA A 75 40.68 19.47 29.63
N VAL A 76 39.89 18.50 29.15
CA VAL A 76 39.54 17.27 29.88
C VAL A 76 39.98 16.04 29.10
N GLY A 77 40.54 15.04 29.78
CA GLY A 77 40.80 13.74 29.20
C GLY A 77 39.49 13.02 28.86
N THR A 78 38.80 12.52 29.89
CA THR A 78 37.50 11.84 29.83
C THR A 78 36.43 12.69 30.54
N LEU A 79 35.29 12.95 29.90
CA LEU A 79 34.13 13.62 30.52
C LEU A 79 32.90 12.72 30.40
N LEU A 80 32.36 12.26 31.53
CA LEU A 80 31.17 11.41 31.59
C LEU A 80 30.07 12.13 32.35
N ILE A 81 28.90 12.26 31.75
CA ILE A 81 27.71 12.91 32.32
C ILE A 81 26.57 11.91 32.27
N ARG A 82 26.28 11.29 33.42
CA ARG A 82 25.39 10.14 33.51
C ARG A 82 24.28 10.34 34.52
N ASN A 83 23.07 9.89 34.23
CA ASN A 83 21.99 9.81 35.23
C ASN A 83 21.78 11.14 36.02
N THR A 84 21.84 12.28 35.34
CA THR A 84 21.66 13.62 35.94
C THR A 84 20.25 14.18 35.68
N GLY A 85 19.86 15.19 36.46
CA GLY A 85 18.63 15.96 36.28
C GLY A 85 18.79 17.20 35.40
N ILE A 86 19.86 17.30 34.61
CA ILE A 86 20.14 18.45 33.75
C ILE A 86 19.11 18.52 32.62
N GLY A 87 18.41 19.65 32.50
CA GLY A 87 17.45 19.88 31.42
C GLY A 87 18.07 20.33 30.09
N ALA A 88 19.16 21.10 30.16
CA ALA A 88 19.95 21.54 29.02
C ALA A 88 21.44 21.53 29.37
N LEU A 89 22.24 20.79 28.61
CA LEU A 89 23.67 20.62 28.84
C LEU A 89 24.44 21.82 28.28
N ALA A 90 25.20 22.53 29.13
CA ALA A 90 26.09 23.61 28.73
C ALA A 90 27.46 23.46 29.41
N LEU A 91 28.53 23.69 28.62
CA LEU A 91 29.92 23.57 29.06
C LEU A 91 30.77 24.75 28.56
N PRO A 92 30.38 26.01 28.87
CA PRO A 92 30.90 27.19 28.19
C PRO A 92 32.43 27.38 28.31
N ASN A 93 33.05 26.79 29.33
CA ASN A 93 34.48 26.92 29.59
C ASN A 93 35.31 25.71 29.11
N THR A 94 34.69 24.61 28.68
CA THR A 94 35.41 23.42 28.20
C THR A 94 35.71 23.55 26.72
N THR A 95 36.98 23.62 26.34
CA THR A 95 37.39 23.85 24.94
C THR A 95 37.79 22.55 24.22
N SER A 96 38.37 21.57 24.93
CA SER A 96 38.85 20.34 24.29
C SER A 96 38.67 19.09 25.14
N ILE A 97 38.33 17.96 24.49
CA ILE A 97 38.21 16.64 25.10
C ILE A 97 39.11 15.64 24.38
N ALA A 98 39.94 14.90 25.12
CA ALA A 98 41.00 14.11 24.52
C ALA A 98 40.66 12.64 24.26
N THR A 99 39.82 12.01 25.10
CA THR A 99 39.64 10.54 25.07
C THR A 99 38.19 10.09 24.91
N ARG A 100 37.25 10.67 25.65
CA ARG A 100 35.83 10.30 25.58
C ARG A 100 34.98 11.43 26.13
N PHE A 101 33.92 11.77 25.41
CA PHE A 101 32.83 12.60 25.90
C PHE A 101 31.56 11.77 25.88
N GLU A 102 30.92 11.60 27.03
CA GLU A 102 29.70 10.80 27.14
C GLU A 102 28.60 11.57 27.87
N VAL A 103 27.42 11.54 27.28
CA VAL A 103 26.17 12.05 27.83
C VAL A 103 25.16 10.90 27.76
N SER A 104 24.94 10.22 28.89
CA SER A 104 24.10 9.01 28.90
C SER A 104 23.11 8.88 30.05
N GLY A 105 21.93 8.32 29.79
CA GLY A 105 20.92 8.04 30.83
C GLY A 105 20.35 9.28 31.53
N ASN A 106 20.42 10.47 30.92
CA ASN A 106 19.91 11.70 31.52
C ASN A 106 18.44 11.88 31.12
N GLU A 107 17.52 11.36 31.94
CA GLU A 107 16.08 11.31 31.64
C GLU A 107 15.45 12.69 31.43
N SER A 108 16.00 13.75 32.03
CA SER A 108 15.48 15.13 31.92
C SER A 108 16.10 15.95 30.80
N LEU A 109 17.12 15.45 30.12
CA LEU A 109 17.89 16.22 29.14
C LEU A 109 17.11 16.40 27.84
N THR A 110 16.78 17.64 27.51
CA THR A 110 16.07 18.01 26.27
C THR A 110 16.98 18.59 25.20
N ALA A 111 18.13 19.15 25.59
CA ALA A 111 19.05 19.81 24.67
C ALA A 111 20.52 19.70 25.10
N VAL A 112 21.40 19.41 24.13
CA VAL A 112 22.83 19.71 24.21
C VAL A 112 23.02 21.14 23.71
N GLY A 113 22.98 22.09 24.65
CA GLY A 113 23.16 23.53 24.41
C GLY A 113 24.63 23.91 24.19
N ASP A 114 25.02 25.16 24.46
CA ASP A 114 26.39 25.63 24.15
C ASP A 114 27.47 24.83 24.90
N LEU A 115 28.15 23.95 24.16
CA LEU A 115 29.19 23.08 24.69
C LEU A 115 30.51 23.79 24.90
N GLY A 116 30.78 24.96 24.30
CA GLY A 116 32.12 25.57 24.28
C GLY A 116 33.21 24.75 23.55
N VAL A 117 33.06 23.42 23.46
CA VAL A 117 34.02 22.46 22.92
C VAL A 117 34.28 22.72 21.43
N LYS A 118 35.56 22.88 21.10
CA LYS A 118 36.04 23.11 19.73
C LYS A 118 36.79 21.90 19.16
N PHE A 119 37.41 21.08 20.01
CA PHE A 119 38.28 19.99 19.59
C PHE A 119 37.98 18.71 20.39
N VAL A 120 37.71 17.62 19.68
CA VAL A 120 37.52 16.30 20.30
C VAL A 120 38.44 15.29 19.64
N ILE A 121 39.40 14.74 20.39
CA ILE A 121 40.32 13.73 19.84
C ILE A 121 39.69 12.34 19.91
N GLY A 122 39.02 12.03 21.00
CA GLY A 122 38.39 10.72 21.24
C GLY A 122 36.92 10.64 20.82
N ASP A 123 36.22 9.65 21.35
CA ASP A 123 34.85 9.33 20.93
C ASP A 123 33.81 10.16 21.67
N ILE A 124 32.70 10.47 20.99
CA ILE A 124 31.52 11.11 21.57
C ILE A 124 30.39 10.08 21.63
N TYR A 125 29.74 9.98 22.79
CA TYR A 125 28.59 9.12 23.05
C TYR A 125 27.43 9.98 23.55
N VAL A 126 26.32 9.96 22.82
CA VAL A 126 25.04 10.56 23.22
C VAL A 126 24.04 9.43 23.25
N GLU A 127 23.82 8.85 24.43
CA GLU A 127 23.15 7.55 24.56
C GLU A 127 22.00 7.58 25.57
N ASP A 128 20.87 6.95 25.28
CA ASP A 128 19.79 6.74 26.24
C ASP A 128 19.29 8.02 26.95
N ASN A 129 19.14 9.13 26.22
CA ASN A 129 18.51 10.36 26.73
C ASN A 129 17.12 10.51 26.07
N PRO A 130 16.05 9.96 26.68
CA PRO A 130 14.77 9.75 26.01
C PRO A 130 14.04 11.04 25.60
N LEU A 131 14.28 12.16 26.30
CA LEU A 131 13.66 13.47 26.02
C LEU A 131 14.54 14.40 25.16
N LEU A 132 15.72 13.94 24.75
CA LEU A 132 16.65 14.78 23.98
C LEU A 132 16.09 15.01 22.58
N THR A 133 15.94 16.28 22.19
CA THR A 133 15.46 16.67 20.85
C THR A 133 16.45 17.55 20.10
N ASP A 134 17.41 18.15 20.79
CA ASP A 134 18.31 19.17 20.26
C ASP A 134 19.79 18.84 20.56
N ILE A 135 20.62 18.72 19.52
CA ILE A 135 22.09 18.57 19.63
C ILE A 135 22.87 19.71 18.98
N SER A 136 22.22 20.86 18.73
CA SER A 136 22.78 22.02 18.03
C SER A 136 24.03 22.60 18.68
N GLY A 137 24.23 22.38 19.98
CA GLY A 137 25.47 22.68 20.70
C GLY A 137 26.75 22.14 20.07
N MET A 138 26.64 21.07 19.29
CA MET A 138 27.77 20.44 18.60
C MET A 138 28.23 21.19 17.34
N LEU A 139 27.43 22.12 16.79
CA LEU A 139 27.82 22.94 15.62
C LEU A 139 29.11 23.76 15.86
N GLY A 140 29.45 23.98 17.13
CA GLY A 140 30.67 24.67 17.54
C GLY A 140 31.97 23.89 17.32
N ILE A 141 31.91 22.57 17.13
CA ILE A 141 33.08 21.69 17.00
C ILE A 141 33.80 21.98 15.67
N LYS A 142 35.12 22.14 15.74
CA LYS A 142 35.97 22.50 14.58
C LYS A 142 36.80 21.35 14.07
N LYS A 143 37.08 20.36 14.92
CA LYS A 143 37.80 19.14 14.51
C LYS A 143 37.48 18.00 15.44
N MET A 144 37.20 16.84 14.85
CA MET A 144 37.03 15.57 15.55
C MET A 144 37.93 14.50 14.91
N THR A 145 38.52 13.61 15.71
CA THR A 145 39.28 12.45 15.20
C THR A 145 38.77 11.09 15.65
N GLY A 146 37.92 11.04 16.68
CA GLY A 146 37.23 9.83 17.12
C GLY A 146 35.89 9.64 16.43
N LYS A 147 35.09 8.69 16.94
CA LYS A 147 33.78 8.31 16.44
C LYS A 147 32.64 8.98 17.20
N LEU A 148 31.53 9.20 16.51
CA LEU A 148 30.30 9.74 17.08
C LEU A 148 29.23 8.64 17.15
N TYR A 149 28.78 8.35 18.36
CA TYR A 149 27.71 7.41 18.66
C TYR A 149 26.50 8.20 19.17
N VAL A 150 25.37 8.08 18.46
CA VAL A 150 24.09 8.64 18.90
C VAL A 150 23.08 7.51 18.91
N THR A 151 22.78 6.98 20.10
CA THR A 151 21.98 5.76 20.23
C THR A 151 20.93 5.85 21.33
N GLY A 152 19.76 5.21 21.18
CA GLY A 152 18.78 5.13 22.28
C GLY A 152 18.07 6.44 22.64
N ASN A 153 18.16 7.49 21.82
CA ASN A 153 17.53 8.79 22.09
C ASN A 153 16.17 8.87 21.37
N ALA A 154 15.12 8.33 21.99
CA ALA A 154 13.82 8.10 21.36
C ALA A 154 13.11 9.37 20.80
N SER A 155 13.48 10.57 21.26
CA SER A 155 12.92 11.83 20.76
C SER A 155 13.83 12.59 19.78
N LEU A 156 15.04 12.07 19.51
CA LEU A 156 16.06 12.77 18.73
C LEU A 156 16.11 12.26 17.29
N GLY A 157 16.20 13.20 16.34
CA GLY A 157 16.64 12.90 14.98
C GLY A 157 15.54 12.57 13.98
N GLU A 158 14.27 12.90 14.25
CA GLU A 158 13.19 12.85 13.25
C GLU A 158 13.64 13.51 11.94
N ASP A 159 13.68 12.76 10.85
CA ASP A 159 14.23 13.24 9.58
C ASP A 159 13.19 13.99 8.75
N LYS A 160 13.49 15.23 8.38
CA LYS A 160 12.61 16.10 7.58
C LYS A 160 13.39 16.77 6.46
N PRO A 161 12.80 16.90 5.26
CA PRO A 161 13.43 17.66 4.18
C PRO A 161 13.41 19.17 4.50
N ASP A 162 14.38 19.90 3.97
CA ASP A 162 14.48 21.38 4.02
C ASP A 162 14.60 22.04 5.41
N GLU A 163 14.89 21.28 6.46
CA GLU A 163 15.18 21.81 7.80
C GLU A 163 16.59 22.44 7.92
N PRO A 164 16.80 23.42 8.82
CA PRO A 164 18.10 24.08 8.99
C PRO A 164 19.17 23.14 9.59
N ASP A 165 20.45 23.51 9.47
CA ASP A 165 21.60 22.74 10.00
C ASP A 165 21.53 22.48 11.52
N SER A 166 20.75 23.27 12.26
CA SER A 166 20.57 23.12 13.71
C SER A 166 19.52 22.09 14.11
N TYR A 167 18.74 21.56 13.17
CA TYR A 167 17.64 20.66 13.46
C TYR A 167 18.09 19.19 13.53
N GLY A 168 17.77 18.49 14.63
CA GLY A 168 17.97 17.04 14.76
C GLY A 168 19.34 16.55 14.28
N PHE A 169 19.36 15.62 13.33
CA PHE A 169 20.58 15.07 12.75
C PHE A 169 21.21 15.94 11.65
N ASN A 170 20.58 17.03 11.21
CA ASN A 170 21.23 17.97 10.28
C ASN A 170 22.51 18.57 10.86
N VAL A 171 22.63 18.60 12.19
CA VAL A 171 23.88 18.95 12.89
C VAL A 171 25.02 18.01 12.47
N ILE A 172 24.74 16.70 12.39
CA ILE A 172 25.72 15.68 11.99
C ILE A 172 26.06 15.83 10.50
N LYS A 173 25.04 16.05 9.66
CA LYS A 173 25.23 16.36 8.22
C LYS A 173 26.11 17.59 8.00
N TYR A 174 25.91 18.64 8.79
CA TYR A 174 26.72 19.85 8.76
C TYR A 174 28.18 19.56 9.10
N LEU A 175 28.42 18.79 10.18
CA LEU A 175 29.77 18.44 10.61
C LEU A 175 30.50 17.58 9.55
N ILE A 176 29.81 16.63 8.92
CA ILE A 176 30.35 15.83 7.80
C ILE A 176 30.67 16.73 6.60
N SER A 177 29.73 17.58 6.19
CA SER A 177 29.87 18.45 5.01
C SER A 177 31.00 19.47 5.16
N ASN A 178 31.37 19.82 6.40
CA ASN A 178 32.47 20.72 6.71
C ASN A 178 33.78 19.98 7.07
N SER A 179 33.86 18.67 6.82
CA SER A 179 35.03 17.83 7.11
C SER A 179 35.49 17.89 8.57
N VAL A 180 34.54 18.04 9.50
CA VAL A 180 34.82 18.00 10.95
C VAL A 180 34.99 16.55 11.42
N LEU A 181 34.21 15.63 10.84
CA LEU A 181 34.32 14.17 10.95
C LEU A 181 33.92 13.51 9.63
N GLU A 182 34.30 12.25 9.43
CA GLU A 182 33.91 11.45 8.27
C GLU A 182 32.61 10.69 8.53
N ALA A 183 31.78 10.48 7.49
CA ALA A 183 30.48 9.79 7.62
C ALA A 183 30.61 8.37 8.17
N GLU A 184 31.66 7.63 7.81
CA GLU A 184 31.96 6.27 8.30
C GLU A 184 32.27 6.19 9.80
N ASN A 185 32.55 7.33 10.45
CA ASN A 185 32.82 7.43 11.87
C ASN A 185 31.56 7.79 12.69
N VAL A 186 30.38 7.77 12.06
CA VAL A 186 29.10 8.04 12.72
C VAL A 186 28.29 6.74 12.84
N THR A 187 27.69 6.52 13.99
CA THR A 187 26.75 5.42 14.24
C THR A 187 25.45 5.98 14.81
N LEU A 188 24.35 5.71 14.11
CA LEU A 188 22.99 6.11 14.47
C LEU A 188 22.13 4.85 14.65
N SER A 189 21.55 4.64 15.83
CA SER A 189 20.66 3.49 16.06
C SER A 189 19.68 3.74 17.21
N ASN A 190 18.50 3.13 17.16
CA ASN A 190 17.51 3.22 18.25
C ASN A 190 17.16 4.65 18.71
N ASN A 191 17.15 5.63 17.79
CA ASN A 191 16.74 7.01 18.09
C ASN A 191 15.25 7.21 17.74
N HIS A 192 14.81 8.41 17.37
CA HIS A 192 13.42 8.63 16.95
C HIS A 192 12.99 7.64 15.84
N PRO A 193 11.73 7.14 15.81
CA PRO A 193 11.28 6.15 14.82
C PRO A 193 11.45 6.57 13.35
N LEU A 194 11.39 7.88 13.10
CA LEU A 194 11.62 8.50 11.78
C LEU A 194 13.06 9.02 11.60
N ALA A 195 13.99 8.65 12.48
CA ALA A 195 15.39 9.02 12.33
C ALA A 195 16.09 8.09 11.35
N VAL A 196 16.97 8.65 10.54
CA VAL A 196 17.82 7.85 9.65
C VAL A 196 18.90 7.11 10.45
N THR A 197 19.17 5.87 10.04
CA THR A 197 20.27 5.06 10.58
C THR A 197 21.55 5.19 9.74
N ASP A 198 21.41 5.61 8.48
CA ASP A 198 22.53 5.92 7.59
C ASP A 198 22.77 7.44 7.56
N PRO A 199 23.94 7.93 8.01
CA PRO A 199 24.28 9.35 7.99
C PRO A 199 24.23 10.01 6.60
N SER A 200 24.38 9.24 5.51
CA SER A 200 24.27 9.77 4.14
C SER A 200 22.84 10.15 3.76
N LEU A 201 21.84 9.64 4.50
CA LEU A 201 20.41 9.86 4.24
C LEU A 201 19.82 11.04 5.03
N ILE A 202 20.62 11.73 5.86
CA ILE A 202 20.13 12.83 6.69
C ILE A 202 19.56 13.97 5.83
N GLY A 203 18.34 14.39 6.17
CA GLY A 203 17.55 15.46 5.55
C GLY A 203 16.85 15.03 4.26
N GLN A 204 16.61 13.73 4.06
CA GLN A 204 15.91 13.19 2.88
C GLN A 204 14.42 12.93 3.14
N GLY A 205 13.94 13.14 4.37
CA GLY A 205 12.53 13.05 4.74
C GLY A 205 12.07 11.62 4.94
N GLY A 206 12.75 10.88 5.82
CA GLY A 206 12.54 9.47 6.09
C GLY A 206 11.08 9.03 6.16
N GLU A 207 10.66 8.23 5.18
CA GLU A 207 9.38 7.50 5.21
C GLU A 207 9.62 5.99 5.27
N SER A 208 8.69 5.27 5.90
CA SER A 208 8.76 3.82 6.13
C SER A 208 8.80 3.04 4.81
N GLY A 209 9.76 2.13 4.66
CA GLY A 209 9.84 1.21 3.50
C GLY A 209 11.10 1.33 2.63
N GLY A 210 12.01 2.27 2.92
CA GLY A 210 13.33 2.34 2.25
C GLY A 210 13.33 2.90 0.83
N VAL A 211 12.22 3.49 0.37
CA VAL A 211 12.08 4.12 -0.95
C VAL A 211 11.81 5.62 -0.77
N TYR A 212 12.71 6.48 -1.25
CA TYR A 212 12.75 7.90 -0.90
C TYR A 212 12.44 8.82 -2.09
N SER A 213 12.05 10.06 -1.79
CA SER A 213 11.85 11.10 -2.80
C SER A 213 13.14 11.88 -3.06
N TYR A 214 13.41 12.24 -4.31
CA TYR A 214 14.63 12.93 -4.71
C TYR A 214 14.36 14.13 -5.60
N THR A 215 15.20 15.16 -5.46
CA THR A 215 15.26 16.32 -6.37
C THR A 215 16.63 16.39 -7.03
N ILE A 216 16.68 16.46 -8.36
CA ILE A 216 17.89 16.53 -9.18
C ILE A 216 17.91 17.85 -9.94
N LYS A 217 18.96 18.64 -9.75
CA LYS A 217 19.06 20.02 -10.26
C LYS A 217 20.12 20.20 -11.35
N SER A 218 20.94 19.18 -11.61
CA SER A 218 21.97 19.22 -12.66
C SER A 218 22.39 17.83 -13.15
N ASP A 219 23.02 17.77 -14.33
CA ASP A 219 23.64 16.54 -14.84
C ASP A 219 24.75 16.01 -13.91
N ALA A 220 25.45 16.89 -13.20
CA ALA A 220 26.45 16.48 -12.21
C ALA A 220 25.81 15.79 -11.00
N GLU A 221 24.66 16.29 -10.54
CA GLU A 221 23.86 15.62 -9.50
C GLU A 221 23.30 14.30 -10.02
N ALA A 222 22.79 14.25 -11.27
CA ALA A 222 22.36 13.00 -11.89
C ALA A 222 23.52 11.98 -12.00
N ALA A 223 24.74 12.42 -12.29
CA ALA A 223 25.94 11.59 -12.34
C ALA A 223 26.38 11.10 -10.95
N ALA A 224 26.26 11.93 -9.92
CA ALA A 224 26.57 11.58 -8.53
C ALA A 224 25.44 10.82 -7.83
N PHE A 225 24.22 10.84 -8.40
CA PHE A 225 23.04 10.22 -7.83
C PHE A 225 23.27 8.72 -7.57
N SER A 226 23.01 8.27 -6.34
CA SER A 226 23.23 6.89 -5.93
C SER A 226 22.16 6.49 -4.91
N PRO A 227 20.92 6.24 -5.35
CA PRO A 227 19.84 5.81 -4.46
C PRO A 227 20.17 4.44 -3.85
N GLY A 228 19.64 4.17 -2.66
CA GLY A 228 19.85 2.88 -1.95
C GLY A 228 19.29 1.66 -2.70
N GLY A 229 18.40 1.88 -3.67
CA GLY A 229 17.86 0.88 -4.59
C GLY A 229 17.51 1.52 -5.94
N LYS A 230 16.98 0.74 -6.88
CA LYS A 230 16.55 1.25 -8.20
C LYS A 230 15.14 1.87 -8.17
N GLU A 231 14.49 1.86 -7.03
CA GLU A 231 13.16 2.42 -6.85
C GLU A 231 13.24 3.73 -6.07
N VAL A 232 12.47 4.72 -6.50
CA VAL A 232 12.32 6.00 -5.81
C VAL A 232 10.83 6.31 -5.64
N LYS A 233 10.48 7.08 -4.61
CA LYS A 233 9.09 7.46 -4.34
C LYS A 233 8.68 8.55 -5.32
N ASN A 234 9.13 9.78 -5.11
CA ASN A 234 8.95 10.86 -6.07
C ASN A 234 10.30 11.24 -6.69
N LEU A 235 10.33 11.60 -7.96
CA LEU A 235 11.52 12.15 -8.61
C LEU A 235 11.20 13.49 -9.23
N THR A 236 11.86 14.53 -8.75
CA THR A 236 11.75 15.89 -9.31
C THR A 236 13.05 16.26 -10.00
N VAL A 237 13.00 16.47 -11.30
CA VAL A 237 14.08 17.01 -12.11
C VAL A 237 13.78 18.47 -12.37
N THR A 238 14.65 19.38 -11.92
CA THR A 238 14.37 20.81 -12.00
C THR A 238 15.53 21.68 -12.47
N GLY A 239 15.19 22.74 -13.20
CA GLY A 239 16.14 23.76 -13.63
C GLY A 239 16.91 23.39 -14.91
N PRO A 240 17.52 24.39 -15.57
CA PRO A 240 18.02 24.25 -16.94
C PRO A 240 19.31 23.42 -17.06
N ASN A 241 19.90 23.00 -15.94
CA ASN A 241 21.17 22.28 -15.91
C ASN A 241 21.01 20.77 -16.01
N VAL A 242 19.78 20.26 -16.14
CA VAL A 242 19.52 18.87 -16.48
C VAL A 242 19.21 18.76 -17.96
N THR A 243 20.00 17.98 -18.68
CA THR A 243 19.89 17.75 -20.12
C THR A 243 19.43 16.32 -20.41
N ASP A 244 19.32 15.96 -21.70
CA ASP A 244 19.03 14.59 -22.13
C ASP A 244 20.04 13.58 -21.55
N ASP A 245 21.32 13.97 -21.38
CA ASP A 245 22.37 13.13 -20.79
C ASP A 245 22.12 12.90 -19.30
N GLY A 246 21.74 13.92 -18.54
CA GLY A 246 21.35 13.78 -17.13
C GLY A 246 20.14 12.86 -16.96
N MET A 247 19.13 13.02 -17.81
CA MET A 247 17.97 12.12 -17.81
C MET A 247 18.36 10.67 -18.14
N ALA A 248 19.27 10.46 -19.08
CA ALA A 248 19.78 9.12 -19.40
C ALA A 248 20.58 8.50 -18.23
N LEU A 249 21.34 9.31 -17.49
CA LEU A 249 22.04 8.87 -16.28
C LEU A 249 21.06 8.47 -15.17
N LEU A 250 19.98 9.21 -14.98
CA LEU A 250 18.93 8.85 -14.03
C LEU A 250 18.24 7.55 -14.45
N ALA A 251 17.88 7.40 -15.73
CA ALA A 251 17.28 6.17 -16.26
C ALA A 251 18.19 4.94 -16.19
N ALA A 252 19.51 5.11 -16.12
CA ALA A 252 20.44 4.01 -15.88
C ALA A 252 20.48 3.55 -14.41
N LYS A 253 19.99 4.38 -13.49
CA LYS A 253 20.08 4.18 -12.03
C LYS A 253 18.74 3.87 -11.39
N ILE A 254 17.65 4.34 -12.00
CA ILE A 254 16.28 4.19 -11.53
C ILE A 254 15.52 3.28 -12.48
N SER A 255 14.82 2.28 -11.96
CA SER A 255 13.88 1.44 -12.69
C SER A 255 12.43 1.78 -12.41
N VAL A 256 12.11 2.32 -11.22
CA VAL A 256 10.74 2.64 -10.80
C VAL A 256 10.68 4.00 -10.10
N VAL A 257 9.70 4.83 -10.48
CA VAL A 257 9.21 5.98 -9.71
C VAL A 257 7.80 5.64 -9.23
N GLN A 258 7.62 5.39 -7.94
CA GLN A 258 6.34 4.88 -7.39
C GLN A 258 5.25 5.96 -7.34
N GLY A 259 5.63 7.19 -7.01
CA GLY A 259 4.77 8.36 -6.93
C GLY A 259 4.96 9.27 -8.15
N THR A 260 5.12 10.56 -7.90
CA THR A 260 5.16 11.58 -8.96
C THR A 260 6.53 11.69 -9.61
N MET A 261 6.56 11.61 -10.93
CA MET A 261 7.69 12.01 -11.77
C MET A 261 7.48 13.43 -12.29
N THR A 262 8.28 14.39 -11.84
CA THR A 262 8.22 15.79 -12.28
C THR A 262 9.46 16.18 -13.07
N VAL A 263 9.29 16.78 -14.24
CA VAL A 263 10.33 17.48 -15.00
C VAL A 263 9.92 18.94 -15.16
N ASP A 264 10.65 19.85 -14.52
CA ASP A 264 10.31 21.26 -14.44
C ASP A 264 11.49 22.16 -14.83
N GLY A 265 11.45 22.75 -16.02
CA GLY A 265 12.48 23.69 -16.47
C GLY A 265 13.79 23.04 -16.92
N ALA A 266 13.81 21.72 -17.09
CA ALA A 266 14.96 20.99 -17.63
C ALA A 266 15.18 21.28 -19.12
N SER A 267 16.44 21.31 -19.55
CA SER A 267 16.85 21.56 -20.94
C SER A 267 16.83 20.27 -21.78
N ILE A 268 15.75 19.49 -21.68
CA ILE A 268 15.60 18.21 -22.39
C ILE A 268 15.02 18.44 -23.79
N LYS A 269 15.52 17.75 -24.80
CA LYS A 269 15.00 17.83 -26.18
C LYS A 269 14.09 16.65 -26.50
N THR A 270 14.19 15.58 -25.71
CA THR A 270 13.41 14.36 -25.88
C THR A 270 13.01 13.74 -24.54
N THR A 271 11.91 13.00 -24.58
CA THR A 271 11.45 12.13 -23.48
C THR A 271 12.05 10.72 -23.56
N GLU A 272 12.61 10.33 -24.72
CA GLU A 272 13.12 8.96 -24.98
C GLU A 272 14.32 8.58 -24.10
N THR A 273 14.99 9.54 -23.48
CA THR A 273 16.13 9.26 -22.60
C THR A 273 15.69 8.62 -21.28
N PHE A 274 14.45 8.86 -20.83
CA PHE A 274 13.93 8.42 -19.54
C PHE A 274 12.60 7.67 -19.62
N PHE A 275 11.58 8.28 -20.23
CA PHE A 275 10.25 7.67 -20.33
C PHE A 275 10.29 6.47 -21.28
N GLY A 276 9.59 5.39 -20.90
CA GLY A 276 9.66 4.09 -21.57
C GLY A 276 10.86 3.23 -21.16
N LYS A 277 11.75 3.73 -20.29
CA LYS A 277 12.84 2.98 -19.65
C LYS A 277 12.66 2.85 -18.13
N VAL A 278 12.04 3.86 -17.52
CA VAL A 278 11.70 3.89 -16.10
C VAL A 278 10.18 3.72 -15.97
N ASP A 279 9.77 2.79 -15.12
CA ASP A 279 8.36 2.56 -14.79
C ASP A 279 7.87 3.67 -13.86
N CYS A 280 6.96 4.52 -14.35
CA CYS A 280 6.40 5.63 -13.57
C CYS A 280 4.98 5.24 -13.15
N GLN A 281 4.81 4.93 -11.87
CA GLN A 281 3.60 4.32 -11.32
C GLN A 281 2.63 5.34 -10.68
N GLY A 282 2.96 6.63 -10.72
CA GLY A 282 2.08 7.71 -10.26
C GLY A 282 1.92 8.82 -11.30
N SER A 283 1.70 10.06 -10.83
CA SER A 283 1.52 11.22 -11.71
C SER A 283 2.78 11.54 -12.53
N ILE A 284 2.60 12.03 -13.75
CA ILE A 284 3.67 12.52 -14.60
C ILE A 284 3.44 14.00 -14.91
N ILE A 285 4.40 14.84 -14.54
CA ILE A 285 4.33 16.29 -14.71
C ILE A 285 5.50 16.73 -15.57
N LEU A 286 5.22 17.28 -16.75
CA LEU A 286 6.20 17.93 -17.61
C LEU A 286 5.84 19.41 -17.72
N ARG A 287 6.73 20.29 -17.26
CA ARG A 287 6.46 21.73 -17.33
C ARG A 287 7.69 22.59 -17.61
N ASN A 288 7.45 23.76 -18.19
CA ASN A 288 8.46 24.79 -18.47
C ASN A 288 9.61 24.32 -19.36
N ILE A 289 9.34 23.45 -20.35
CA ILE A 289 10.36 22.90 -21.25
C ILE A 289 10.36 23.69 -22.57
N SER A 290 11.38 24.52 -22.78
CA SER A 290 11.50 25.40 -23.94
C SER A 290 12.53 24.94 -24.99
N THR A 291 13.03 23.71 -24.87
CA THR A 291 14.06 23.13 -25.75
C THR A 291 13.46 22.25 -26.85
N TYR A 292 14.18 22.06 -27.96
CA TYR A 292 13.75 21.29 -29.12
C TYR A 292 14.92 20.60 -29.84
N ASP A 293 14.62 19.62 -30.69
CA ASP A 293 15.60 18.98 -31.56
C ASP A 293 15.99 19.91 -32.72
N GLU A 294 17.26 20.31 -32.75
CA GLU A 294 17.83 21.23 -33.74
C GLU A 294 18.29 20.52 -35.04
N GLY A 295 18.31 19.19 -35.06
CA GLY A 295 18.82 18.39 -36.19
C GLY A 295 17.84 18.21 -37.35
N GLY A 296 16.54 18.33 -37.10
CA GLY A 296 15.48 18.30 -38.11
C GLY A 296 15.11 19.70 -38.58
N GLY A 297 14.72 19.87 -39.85
CA GLY A 297 14.33 21.18 -40.40
C GLY A 297 13.14 21.88 -39.72
N ASN A 298 12.53 21.29 -38.68
CA ASN A 298 11.43 21.81 -37.88
C ASN A 298 11.79 21.80 -36.38
N LYS A 299 11.41 22.84 -35.63
CA LYS A 299 11.72 23.00 -34.20
C LYS A 299 10.74 22.21 -33.31
N PHE A 300 10.97 20.91 -33.06
CA PHE A 300 10.07 20.06 -32.27
C PHE A 300 10.72 19.47 -31.01
N PHE A 301 9.96 19.40 -29.92
CA PHE A 301 10.25 18.62 -28.72
C PHE A 301 9.73 17.19 -28.90
N ASN A 302 10.58 16.20 -28.66
CA ASN A 302 10.29 14.81 -28.98
C ASN A 302 9.62 14.07 -27.80
N ASN A 303 8.36 13.68 -27.97
CA ASN A 303 7.57 12.97 -26.95
C ASN A 303 7.57 11.43 -27.09
N ASN A 304 8.42 10.84 -27.94
CA ASN A 304 8.38 9.41 -28.26
C ASN A 304 8.71 8.45 -27.09
N GLY A 305 9.25 8.94 -25.96
CA GLY A 305 9.45 8.10 -24.77
C GLY A 305 8.15 7.48 -24.25
N PHE A 306 7.00 8.07 -24.59
CA PHE A 306 5.68 7.58 -24.19
C PHE A 306 5.10 6.48 -25.09
N LYS A 307 5.78 6.09 -26.18
CA LYS A 307 5.24 5.14 -27.18
C LYS A 307 4.80 3.79 -26.63
N ASN A 308 5.35 3.37 -25.49
CA ASN A 308 5.02 2.09 -24.85
C ASN A 308 4.21 2.27 -23.56
N ILE A 309 3.78 3.49 -23.25
CA ILE A 309 2.99 3.80 -22.06
C ILE A 309 1.51 3.85 -22.48
N THR A 310 0.71 2.94 -21.93
CA THR A 310 -0.72 2.85 -22.23
C THR A 310 -1.60 3.42 -21.13
N ARG A 311 -1.10 3.54 -19.90
CA ARG A 311 -1.85 4.08 -18.75
C ARG A 311 -0.98 5.01 -17.93
N ILE A 312 -1.58 6.08 -17.41
CA ILE A 312 -1.01 6.95 -16.39
C ILE A 312 -1.81 6.74 -15.11
N HIS A 313 -1.13 6.35 -14.03
CA HIS A 313 -1.75 5.94 -12.77
C HIS A 313 -2.10 7.10 -11.82
N GLY A 314 -1.78 8.33 -12.20
CA GLY A 314 -2.16 9.56 -11.51
C GLY A 314 -2.48 10.66 -12.51
N ASP A 315 -2.11 11.89 -12.17
CA ASP A 315 -2.32 13.04 -13.06
C ASP A 315 -1.31 13.06 -14.20
N PHE A 316 -1.76 13.51 -15.37
CA PHE A 316 -0.89 13.81 -16.49
C PHE A 316 -0.93 15.30 -16.84
N ILE A 317 0.15 16.00 -16.52
CA ILE A 317 0.23 17.46 -16.62
C ILE A 317 1.32 17.86 -17.61
N LEU A 318 0.92 18.60 -18.65
CA LEU A 318 1.77 19.19 -19.67
C LEU A 318 1.58 20.71 -19.66
N GLU A 319 2.58 21.46 -19.21
CA GLU A 319 2.45 22.91 -19.02
C GLU A 319 3.63 23.71 -19.59
N ASN A 320 3.35 24.80 -20.32
CA ASN A 320 4.39 25.72 -20.81
C ASN A 320 5.46 25.00 -21.66
N ILE A 321 5.04 24.13 -22.61
CA ILE A 321 5.93 23.39 -23.51
C ILE A 321 5.70 23.86 -24.96
N PRO A 322 6.29 24.99 -25.39
CA PRO A 322 6.01 25.54 -26.71
C PRO A 322 6.42 24.58 -27.83
N TYR A 323 7.58 23.93 -27.79
CA TYR A 323 8.00 23.12 -28.94
C TYR A 323 7.34 21.73 -29.03
N LEU A 324 6.36 21.41 -28.18
CA LEU A 324 5.59 20.19 -28.30
C LEU A 324 4.70 20.31 -29.55
N ILE A 325 5.20 20.14 -30.77
CA ILE A 325 4.44 20.46 -32.00
C ILE A 325 4.15 19.24 -32.87
N HIS A 326 4.69 18.07 -32.54
CA HIS A 326 4.52 16.84 -33.32
C HIS A 326 3.43 15.92 -32.74
N TRP A 327 2.19 16.09 -33.20
CA TRP A 327 1.00 15.43 -32.68
C TRP A 327 0.23 14.69 -33.79
N GLY A 328 0.70 13.51 -34.22
CA GLY A 328 0.01 12.68 -35.22
C GLY A 328 -0.33 11.29 -34.69
N ARG A 329 -1.02 10.44 -35.48
CA ARG A 329 -1.39 9.05 -35.11
C ARG A 329 -0.24 8.17 -34.58
N GLY A 330 1.02 8.53 -34.80
CA GLY A 330 2.21 7.83 -34.31
C GLY A 330 3.06 8.59 -33.28
N ASN A 331 2.54 9.65 -32.68
CA ASN A 331 3.23 10.38 -31.60
C ASN A 331 3.29 9.54 -30.31
N GLY A 332 4.18 9.90 -29.38
CA GLY A 332 4.38 9.11 -28.16
C GLY A 332 3.16 8.98 -27.26
N PHE A 333 2.29 9.98 -27.20
CA PHE A 333 1.08 9.94 -26.37
C PHE A 333 -0.08 9.15 -27.02
N ALA A 334 0.05 8.73 -28.28
CA ALA A 334 -1.04 8.10 -29.03
C ALA A 334 -1.50 6.76 -28.45
N GLN A 335 -0.65 6.08 -27.68
CA GLN A 335 -0.94 4.78 -27.09
C GLN A 335 -1.60 4.87 -25.71
N ILE A 336 -1.66 6.06 -25.09
CA ILE A 336 -2.29 6.25 -23.78
C ILE A 336 -3.80 6.05 -23.94
N THR A 337 -4.35 5.06 -23.25
CA THR A 337 -5.76 4.68 -23.24
C THR A 337 -6.51 5.17 -22.01
N GLU A 338 -5.82 5.32 -20.88
CA GLU A 338 -6.42 5.67 -19.59
C GLU A 338 -5.48 6.57 -18.78
N ILE A 339 -6.06 7.58 -18.14
CA ILE A 339 -5.43 8.42 -17.12
C ILE A 339 -6.32 8.33 -15.89
N ASP A 340 -5.77 7.87 -14.77
CA ASP A 340 -6.53 7.63 -13.54
C ASP A 340 -6.87 8.94 -12.82
N GLY A 341 -6.02 9.96 -12.93
CA GLY A 341 -6.24 11.31 -12.38
C GLY A 341 -6.66 12.34 -13.44
N ASP A 342 -6.19 13.57 -13.28
CA ASP A 342 -6.48 14.69 -14.17
C ASP A 342 -5.61 14.66 -15.44
N LEU A 343 -6.17 15.10 -16.58
CA LEU A 343 -5.38 15.44 -17.77
C LEU A 343 -5.38 16.96 -17.97
N THR A 344 -4.22 17.57 -17.80
CA THR A 344 -4.01 19.00 -18.06
C THR A 344 -3.00 19.21 -19.18
N VAL A 345 -3.42 19.93 -20.22
CA VAL A 345 -2.52 20.46 -21.26
C VAL A 345 -2.71 21.96 -21.35
N ARG A 346 -1.70 22.74 -20.93
CA ARG A 346 -1.78 24.19 -20.88
C ARG A 346 -0.58 24.89 -21.48
N ASN A 347 -0.81 25.96 -22.25
CA ASN A 347 0.26 26.79 -22.81
C ASN A 347 1.33 25.97 -23.54
N CYS A 348 0.90 24.92 -24.26
CA CYS A 348 1.76 24.07 -25.06
C CYS A 348 1.64 24.43 -26.54
N GLY A 349 2.67 24.10 -27.32
CA GLY A 349 2.48 23.94 -28.75
C GLY A 349 1.52 22.80 -29.01
N MET A 350 0.61 22.96 -29.96
CA MET A 350 -0.27 21.88 -30.42
C MET A 350 -0.59 22.14 -31.90
N GLN A 351 -0.10 21.27 -32.80
CA GLN A 351 -0.41 21.38 -34.24
C GLN A 351 -1.57 20.47 -34.67
N GLN A 352 -1.65 19.28 -34.07
CA GLN A 352 -2.65 18.23 -34.29
C GLN A 352 -2.76 17.43 -32.95
N MET A 353 -3.22 16.19 -32.97
CA MET A 353 -3.76 15.49 -31.82
C MET A 353 -2.84 14.39 -31.23
N ALA A 354 -2.71 14.33 -29.89
CA ALA A 354 -1.77 13.45 -29.17
C ALA A 354 -2.38 12.13 -28.75
N PHE A 355 -3.62 12.17 -28.25
CA PHE A 355 -4.21 11.15 -27.40
C PHE A 355 -5.18 10.26 -28.18
N ALA A 356 -4.74 9.73 -29.31
CA ALA A 356 -5.61 9.05 -30.26
C ALA A 356 -6.36 7.83 -29.68
N SER A 357 -5.80 7.16 -28.68
CA SER A 357 -6.39 5.98 -28.04
C SER A 357 -7.03 6.27 -26.69
N LEU A 358 -6.97 7.52 -26.20
CA LEU A 358 -7.45 7.86 -24.87
C LEU A 358 -8.95 7.67 -24.79
N SER A 359 -9.37 6.84 -23.84
CA SER A 359 -10.75 6.41 -23.64
C SER A 359 -11.35 6.90 -22.32
N LYS A 360 -10.50 7.15 -21.32
CA LYS A 360 -10.91 7.56 -19.98
C LYS A 360 -9.92 8.53 -19.33
N VAL A 361 -10.48 9.58 -18.71
CA VAL A 361 -9.82 10.45 -17.73
C VAL A 361 -10.62 10.33 -16.44
N GLY A 362 -9.98 9.92 -15.35
CA GLY A 362 -10.64 9.70 -14.07
C GLY A 362 -11.02 10.98 -13.33
N GLY A 363 -10.28 12.07 -13.56
CA GLY A 363 -10.57 13.41 -13.02
C GLY A 363 -10.98 14.43 -14.08
N ASP A 364 -10.48 15.65 -13.95
CA ASP A 364 -10.74 16.78 -14.85
C ASP A 364 -9.95 16.65 -16.16
N LEU A 365 -10.59 17.04 -17.28
CA LEU A 365 -9.93 17.20 -18.57
C LEU A 365 -9.81 18.70 -18.91
N THR A 366 -8.60 19.24 -18.85
CA THR A 366 -8.31 20.65 -19.14
C THR A 366 -7.36 20.81 -20.32
N LEU A 367 -7.84 21.50 -21.36
CA LEU A 367 -7.07 21.94 -22.53
C LEU A 367 -7.14 23.47 -22.62
N ALA A 368 -6.09 24.16 -22.18
CA ALA A 368 -6.09 25.60 -22.01
C ALA A 368 -4.93 26.33 -22.71
N ASP A 369 -5.22 27.42 -23.42
CA ASP A 369 -4.22 28.35 -23.97
C ASP A 369 -3.16 27.69 -24.88
N ASN A 370 -3.53 26.62 -25.60
CA ASN A 370 -2.57 25.92 -26.47
C ASN A 370 -2.58 26.53 -27.89
N CYS A 371 -1.49 27.18 -28.29
CA CYS A 371 -1.35 27.86 -29.60
C CYS A 371 0.11 28.21 -29.93
N ILE A 372 0.56 28.12 -31.21
CA ILE A 372 1.86 28.68 -31.66
C ILE A 372 1.83 29.31 -33.05
N GLU A 373 2.42 30.52 -33.12
CA GLU A 373 2.69 31.40 -34.29
C GLU A 373 3.61 30.83 -35.40
N LEU A 374 4.08 29.58 -35.31
CA LEU A 374 5.15 29.01 -36.17
C LEU A 374 4.61 28.07 -37.26
N TYR A 375 3.31 27.79 -37.28
CA TYR A 375 2.68 26.89 -38.26
C TYR A 375 1.33 27.43 -38.71
N THR A 376 1.11 27.54 -40.02
CA THR A 376 -0.08 28.18 -40.63
C THR A 376 -1.16 27.15 -41.04
N GLY A 377 -1.29 26.04 -40.31
CA GLY A 377 -2.22 24.94 -40.62
C GLY A 377 -3.39 24.85 -39.65
N PHE A 378 -4.55 24.42 -40.15
CA PHE A 378 -5.83 24.40 -39.42
C PHE A 378 -5.97 23.23 -38.44
N PHE A 379 -6.58 23.48 -37.28
CA PHE A 379 -7.00 22.47 -36.30
C PHE A 379 -8.45 22.05 -36.60
N TRP A 380 -8.81 20.76 -36.53
CA TRP A 380 -10.19 20.31 -36.82
C TRP A 380 -10.79 19.34 -35.79
N ASN A 381 -9.99 18.60 -35.01
CA ASN A 381 -10.50 17.45 -34.26
C ASN A 381 -9.53 17.01 -33.14
N LEU A 382 -10.04 16.83 -31.92
CA LEU A 382 -9.43 16.22 -30.73
C LEU A 382 -9.37 14.68 -30.79
N ALA A 383 -9.56 14.05 -31.96
CA ALA A 383 -9.60 12.63 -32.31
C ALA A 383 -9.24 11.60 -31.22
N THR A 384 -9.99 11.57 -30.13
CA THR A 384 -9.88 10.61 -29.03
C THR A 384 -10.90 9.50 -29.21
N ASP A 385 -10.67 8.37 -28.55
CA ASP A 385 -11.71 7.38 -28.28
C ASP A 385 -12.38 7.66 -26.92
N LEU A 386 -12.38 8.93 -26.49
CA LEU A 386 -12.79 9.33 -25.15
C LEU A 386 -14.26 9.03 -24.93
N ARG A 387 -14.54 8.28 -23.86
CA ARG A 387 -15.88 7.89 -23.42
C ARG A 387 -16.22 8.44 -22.05
N HIS A 388 -15.22 8.66 -21.21
CA HIS A 388 -15.44 8.99 -19.80
C HIS A 388 -14.50 10.11 -19.33
N VAL A 389 -15.09 11.15 -18.73
CA VAL A 389 -14.42 12.19 -17.94
C VAL A 389 -15.05 12.18 -16.56
N GLY A 390 -14.28 11.81 -15.53
CA GLY A 390 -14.82 11.69 -14.18
C GLY A 390 -15.15 13.03 -13.53
N GLY A 391 -14.47 14.11 -13.94
CA GLY A 391 -14.71 15.48 -13.49
C GLY A 391 -15.21 16.43 -14.60
N SER A 392 -14.72 17.67 -14.57
CA SER A 392 -15.10 18.75 -15.49
C SER A 392 -14.35 18.68 -16.83
N LEU A 393 -15.02 19.12 -17.89
CA LEU A 393 -14.43 19.30 -19.21
C LEU A 393 -14.19 20.79 -19.48
N THR A 394 -12.91 21.18 -19.58
CA THR A 394 -12.49 22.56 -19.83
C THR A 394 -11.69 22.67 -21.12
N LEU A 395 -12.18 23.45 -22.07
CA LEU A 395 -11.51 23.77 -23.33
C LEU A 395 -11.49 25.29 -23.49
N THR A 396 -10.38 25.95 -23.20
CA THR A 396 -10.32 27.43 -23.16
C THR A 396 -9.11 28.04 -23.84
N GLY A 397 -9.27 29.18 -24.51
CA GLY A 397 -8.12 29.94 -25.02
C GLY A 397 -7.32 29.26 -26.14
N ASN A 398 -7.85 28.22 -26.79
CA ASN A 398 -7.16 27.54 -27.88
C ASN A 398 -7.50 28.24 -29.20
N ASP A 399 -6.70 29.24 -29.59
CA ASP A 399 -7.03 30.19 -30.65
C ASP A 399 -7.28 29.55 -32.03
N HIS A 400 -6.74 28.36 -32.30
CA HIS A 400 -6.93 27.64 -33.56
C HIS A 400 -7.98 26.52 -33.50
N GLN A 401 -8.58 26.26 -32.33
CA GLN A 401 -9.60 25.22 -32.14
C GLN A 401 -10.95 25.66 -32.73
N ASN A 402 -11.34 25.11 -33.88
CA ASN A 402 -12.56 25.50 -34.60
C ASN A 402 -13.69 24.46 -34.56
N GLY A 403 -13.57 23.39 -33.76
CA GLY A 403 -14.60 22.36 -33.61
C GLY A 403 -14.42 21.50 -32.36
N LEU A 404 -15.36 20.59 -32.10
CA LEU A 404 -15.37 19.66 -30.96
C LEU A 404 -15.18 18.19 -31.38
N GLY A 405 -14.66 17.95 -32.59
CA GLY A 405 -14.48 16.58 -33.08
C GLY A 405 -13.54 15.82 -32.14
N GLY A 406 -13.72 14.52 -31.99
CA GLY A 406 -12.98 13.66 -31.06
C GLY A 406 -13.74 13.37 -29.78
N PHE A 407 -14.72 14.20 -29.40
CA PHE A 407 -15.57 13.98 -28.24
C PHE A 407 -16.91 13.30 -28.57
N GLU A 408 -17.16 12.91 -29.83
CA GLU A 408 -18.46 12.36 -30.25
C GLU A 408 -18.80 11.02 -29.56
N LYS A 409 -17.82 10.36 -28.95
CA LYS A 409 -17.97 9.10 -28.22
C LYS A 409 -18.10 9.28 -26.71
N VAL A 410 -18.11 10.51 -26.20
CA VAL A 410 -18.23 10.75 -24.76
C VAL A 410 -19.61 10.31 -24.28
N GLU A 411 -19.60 9.45 -23.27
CA GLU A 411 -20.77 8.81 -22.65
C GLU A 411 -21.01 9.32 -21.23
N TYR A 412 -19.98 9.90 -20.58
CA TYR A 412 -20.08 10.44 -19.22
C TYR A 412 -19.13 11.63 -19.00
N ILE A 413 -19.64 12.71 -18.40
CA ILE A 413 -18.91 13.86 -17.85
C ILE A 413 -19.45 14.13 -16.43
N GLY A 414 -18.61 13.91 -15.42
CA GLY A 414 -18.98 14.06 -14.01
C GLY A 414 -18.83 15.47 -13.43
N GLY A 415 -18.80 16.51 -14.28
CA GLY A 415 -18.56 17.88 -13.83
C GLY A 415 -19.03 18.94 -14.83
N ASN A 416 -18.53 20.16 -14.65
CA ASN A 416 -18.92 21.32 -15.48
C ASN A 416 -18.36 21.22 -16.90
N ILE A 417 -19.02 21.92 -17.84
CA ILE A 417 -18.49 22.12 -19.19
C ILE A 417 -18.17 23.60 -19.37
N THR A 418 -16.90 23.89 -19.64
CA THR A 418 -16.44 25.25 -19.97
C THR A 418 -15.74 25.24 -21.32
N ILE A 419 -16.34 25.84 -22.34
CA ILE A 419 -15.80 25.95 -23.70
C ILE A 419 -15.82 27.41 -24.12
N THR A 420 -14.70 28.12 -23.92
CA THR A 420 -14.65 29.59 -24.13
C THR A 420 -13.36 30.06 -24.78
N GLY A 421 -13.41 31.09 -25.62
CA GLY A 421 -12.20 31.70 -26.18
C GLY A 421 -11.42 30.77 -27.13
N ASN A 422 -12.11 29.87 -27.83
CA ASN A 422 -11.52 28.97 -28.83
C ASN A 422 -11.80 29.50 -30.24
N GLY A 423 -10.89 29.23 -31.19
CA GLY A 423 -11.07 29.60 -32.60
C GLY A 423 -11.05 31.12 -32.85
N THR A 424 -10.34 31.87 -31.99
CA THR A 424 -10.20 33.33 -32.04
C THR A 424 -9.25 33.79 -33.16
N ASP A 425 -8.38 32.91 -33.66
CA ASP A 425 -7.50 33.23 -34.78
C ASP A 425 -8.34 33.43 -36.06
N PRO A 426 -8.19 34.58 -36.77
CA PRO A 426 -8.97 34.88 -37.96
C PRO A 426 -8.84 33.85 -39.09
N SER A 427 -7.75 33.08 -39.11
CA SER A 427 -7.53 32.03 -40.10
C SER A 427 -8.26 30.73 -39.75
N ALA A 428 -8.46 30.40 -38.47
CA ALA A 428 -9.06 29.12 -38.05
C ALA A 428 -10.60 29.11 -38.11
N GLY A 429 -11.22 30.24 -37.73
CA GLY A 429 -12.67 30.34 -37.51
C GLY A 429 -13.12 29.74 -36.18
N GLY A 430 -14.29 30.15 -35.69
CA GLY A 430 -14.86 29.65 -34.43
C GLY A 430 -15.55 28.29 -34.56
N ILE A 431 -15.88 27.70 -33.41
CA ILE A 431 -16.73 26.50 -33.31
C ILE A 431 -18.15 26.86 -33.77
N PRO A 432 -18.71 26.21 -34.81
CA PRO A 432 -20.06 26.49 -35.28
C PRO A 432 -21.11 25.91 -34.32
N TYR A 433 -22.36 26.36 -34.43
CA TYR A 433 -23.45 25.67 -33.73
C TYR A 433 -23.70 24.28 -34.31
N VAL A 434 -24.06 24.22 -35.60
CA VAL A 434 -24.39 22.96 -36.29
C VAL A 434 -23.12 22.29 -36.80
N SER A 435 -22.98 21.01 -36.51
CA SER A 435 -21.93 20.17 -37.04
C SER A 435 -22.01 20.10 -38.57
N THR A 436 -20.87 20.28 -39.22
CA THR A 436 -20.70 20.08 -40.66
C THR A 436 -19.65 19.01 -40.93
N ALA A 437 -19.55 18.54 -42.18
CA ALA A 437 -18.58 17.52 -42.54
C ALA A 437 -17.14 18.01 -42.22
N GLY A 438 -16.51 17.39 -41.21
CA GLY A 438 -15.17 17.73 -40.75
C GLY A 438 -15.11 18.73 -39.59
N GLN A 439 -16.21 19.39 -39.23
CA GLN A 439 -16.30 20.38 -38.15
C GLN A 439 -17.44 20.03 -37.21
N VAL A 440 -17.13 19.53 -36.02
CA VAL A 440 -18.17 19.26 -35.02
C VAL A 440 -18.48 20.53 -34.25
N GLY A 441 -19.75 20.88 -34.19
CA GLY A 441 -20.26 22.09 -33.57
C GLY A 441 -20.72 21.91 -32.13
N PHE A 442 -21.30 22.97 -31.58
CA PHE A 442 -21.93 22.97 -30.27
C PHE A 442 -23.19 22.07 -30.18
N ASP A 443 -23.80 21.68 -31.29
CA ASP A 443 -24.86 20.66 -31.32
C ASP A 443 -24.44 19.32 -30.71
N LEU A 444 -23.13 19.02 -30.64
CA LEU A 444 -22.62 17.90 -29.85
C LEU A 444 -22.85 18.11 -28.34
N VAL A 445 -22.58 19.30 -27.81
CA VAL A 445 -22.82 19.63 -26.40
C VAL A 445 -24.30 19.59 -26.09
N GLU A 446 -25.15 20.08 -27.00
CA GLU A 446 -26.61 19.92 -26.91
C GLU A 446 -27.01 18.44 -26.80
N SER A 447 -26.39 17.57 -27.61
CA SER A 447 -26.64 16.14 -27.58
C SER A 447 -26.20 15.48 -26.27
N TRP A 448 -25.12 15.95 -25.64
CA TRP A 448 -24.70 15.46 -24.33
C TRP A 448 -25.68 15.83 -23.23
N ILE A 449 -26.18 17.06 -23.26
CA ILE A 449 -27.10 17.57 -22.26
C ILE A 449 -28.44 16.86 -22.36
N THR A 450 -28.98 16.78 -23.58
CA THR A 450 -30.26 16.09 -23.84
C THR A 450 -30.16 14.57 -23.71
N GLY A 451 -28.97 14.00 -23.93
CA GLY A 451 -28.68 12.57 -23.81
C GLY A 451 -28.28 12.10 -22.41
N GLY A 452 -28.18 12.99 -21.42
CA GLY A 452 -27.78 12.64 -20.05
C GLY A 452 -26.32 12.24 -19.88
N VAL A 453 -25.45 12.65 -20.81
CA VAL A 453 -23.99 12.41 -20.75
C VAL A 453 -23.33 13.29 -19.68
N VAL A 454 -23.87 14.50 -19.45
CA VAL A 454 -23.36 15.44 -18.45
C VAL A 454 -24.09 15.26 -17.14
N GLN A 455 -23.38 15.31 -16.01
CA GLN A 455 -23.98 15.28 -14.69
C GLN A 455 -25.09 16.35 -14.56
N PRO A 456 -26.29 15.98 -14.04
CA PRO A 456 -27.35 16.94 -13.76
C PRO A 456 -26.89 18.05 -12.81
N GLY A 457 -27.17 19.31 -13.16
CA GLY A 457 -26.76 20.48 -12.38
C GLY A 457 -25.37 21.02 -12.70
N ALA A 458 -24.64 20.40 -13.63
CA ALA A 458 -23.39 20.94 -14.16
C ALA A 458 -23.62 22.33 -14.80
N ILE A 459 -22.69 23.24 -14.54
CA ILE A 459 -22.65 24.56 -15.17
C ILE A 459 -22.10 24.39 -16.60
N ILE A 460 -22.83 24.93 -17.57
CA ILE A 460 -22.44 24.93 -18.99
C ILE A 460 -22.12 26.37 -19.40
N ASP A 461 -20.83 26.70 -19.54
CA ASP A 461 -20.38 27.98 -20.11
C ASP A 461 -19.71 27.74 -21.47
N CYS A 462 -20.52 27.82 -22.52
CA CYS A 462 -20.08 27.68 -23.91
C CYS A 462 -20.19 29.03 -24.62
N ARG A 463 -19.12 29.47 -25.28
CA ARG A 463 -19.08 30.75 -26.01
C ARG A 463 -18.45 30.60 -27.37
N TYR A 464 -18.98 31.33 -28.35
CA TYR A 464 -18.36 31.50 -29.65
C TYR A 464 -17.03 32.27 -29.53
N ALA A 465 -16.24 32.26 -30.61
CA ALA A 465 -14.94 32.92 -30.67
C ALA A 465 -14.97 34.44 -30.38
N ASP A 466 -16.10 35.10 -30.65
CA ASP A 466 -16.30 36.53 -30.35
C ASP A 466 -16.73 36.77 -28.88
N GLY A 467 -16.81 35.71 -28.08
CA GLY A 467 -17.22 35.75 -26.68
C GLY A 467 -18.72 35.74 -26.44
N THR A 468 -19.55 35.70 -27.50
CA THR A 468 -21.01 35.58 -27.35
C THR A 468 -21.39 34.20 -26.80
N PRO A 469 -22.32 34.11 -25.83
CA PRO A 469 -22.81 32.83 -25.32
C PRO A 469 -23.48 32.00 -26.42
N VAL A 470 -23.29 30.68 -26.36
CA VAL A 470 -24.00 29.72 -27.19
C VAL A 470 -25.36 29.46 -26.56
N GLU A 471 -26.43 29.81 -27.28
CA GLU A 471 -27.80 29.49 -26.91
C GLU A 471 -28.17 28.13 -27.49
N PHE A 472 -28.45 27.16 -26.63
CA PHE A 472 -28.86 25.84 -27.06
C PHE A 472 -30.38 25.72 -26.94
N SER A 473 -31.04 25.46 -28.06
CA SER A 473 -32.51 25.46 -28.14
C SER A 473 -33.08 24.18 -27.55
N GLU A 474 -33.59 24.26 -26.32
CA GLU A 474 -33.96 23.14 -25.44
C GLU A 474 -32.83 22.62 -24.53
N ILE A 475 -31.79 23.42 -24.29
CA ILE A 475 -31.28 23.41 -22.92
C ILE A 475 -32.36 24.07 -22.07
N PRO A 476 -32.87 23.41 -21.02
CA PRO A 476 -33.35 24.20 -19.92
C PRO A 476 -32.18 25.03 -19.44
N GLN A 477 -32.08 26.26 -19.96
CA GLN A 477 -31.44 27.35 -19.24
C GLN A 477 -31.91 27.14 -17.81
N PRO A 478 -31.04 27.11 -16.79
CA PRO A 478 -31.49 27.23 -15.42
C PRO A 478 -32.02 28.66 -15.25
N GLY A 479 -33.10 29.01 -15.96
CA GLY A 479 -34.08 29.91 -15.40
C GLY A 479 -34.66 29.13 -14.25
N GLU A 480 -34.21 29.46 -13.03
CA GLU A 480 -34.60 28.90 -11.74
C GLU A 480 -35.85 28.01 -11.85
N TYR A 481 -35.68 26.74 -12.24
CA TYR A 481 -36.73 25.78 -11.95
C TYR A 481 -36.87 25.86 -10.46
N LYS A 482 -38.06 26.21 -10.00
CA LYS A 482 -38.23 26.53 -8.60
C LYS A 482 -37.97 25.26 -7.81
N SER A 483 -37.01 25.31 -6.89
CA SER A 483 -36.90 24.32 -5.85
C SER A 483 -38.01 24.58 -4.84
N TYR A 484 -38.74 23.55 -4.47
CA TYR A 484 -39.83 23.64 -3.50
C TYR A 484 -39.43 22.89 -2.24
N THR A 485 -39.62 23.53 -1.09
CA THR A 485 -39.60 22.86 0.22
C THR A 485 -40.99 23.00 0.82
N ILE A 486 -41.64 21.87 1.07
CA ILE A 486 -43.00 21.79 1.60
C ILE A 486 -42.90 21.18 3.00
N SER A 487 -43.24 21.95 4.03
CA SER A 487 -43.01 21.57 5.44
C SER A 487 -44.31 21.38 6.25
N SER A 488 -45.47 21.56 5.64
CA SER A 488 -46.77 21.36 6.29
C SER A 488 -47.86 20.95 5.31
N ARG A 489 -48.91 20.30 5.81
CA ARG A 489 -50.08 19.91 5.00
C ARG A 489 -50.73 21.11 4.29
N ASP A 490 -50.78 22.28 4.92
CA ASP A 490 -51.38 23.48 4.32
C ASP A 490 -50.52 24.00 3.14
N GLU A 491 -49.19 23.95 3.26
CA GLU A 491 -48.28 24.28 2.14
C GLU A 491 -48.41 23.27 1.00
N LEU A 492 -48.56 21.98 1.32
CA LEU A 492 -48.79 20.93 0.32
C LEU A 492 -50.07 21.18 -0.47
N LEU A 493 -51.17 21.54 0.20
CA LEU A 493 -52.46 21.83 -0.44
C LEU A 493 -52.44 23.15 -1.23
N ALA A 494 -51.63 24.12 -0.81
CA ALA A 494 -51.40 25.35 -1.57
C ALA A 494 -50.55 25.10 -2.83
N PHE A 495 -49.56 24.22 -2.74
CA PHE A 495 -48.69 23.81 -3.84
C PHE A 495 -49.41 22.92 -4.86
N ALA A 496 -50.15 21.92 -4.38
CA ALA A 496 -50.89 20.95 -5.17
C ALA A 496 -52.36 20.83 -4.70
N PRO A 497 -53.24 21.76 -5.13
CA PRO A 497 -54.64 21.77 -4.74
C PRO A 497 -55.40 20.52 -5.21
N GLN A 498 -56.27 20.00 -4.34
CA GLN A 498 -57.02 18.76 -4.60
C GLN A 498 -58.05 18.86 -5.73
N ASP A 499 -58.42 20.08 -6.12
CA ASP A 499 -59.33 20.34 -7.24
C ASP A 499 -58.66 20.22 -8.62
N GLY A 500 -57.34 19.94 -8.65
CA GLY A 500 -56.57 19.79 -9.88
C GLY A 500 -56.37 21.09 -10.65
N SER A 501 -56.57 22.25 -9.99
CA SER A 501 -56.39 23.57 -10.61
C SER A 501 -54.92 23.96 -10.86
N ALA A 502 -53.97 23.23 -10.28
CA ALA A 502 -52.55 23.42 -10.51
C ALA A 502 -52.15 23.09 -11.96
N VAL A 503 -51.33 23.95 -12.56
CA VAL A 503 -50.68 23.69 -13.85
C VAL A 503 -49.45 22.83 -13.59
N LYS A 504 -49.22 21.77 -14.35
CA LYS A 504 -47.98 20.99 -14.22
C LYS A 504 -46.74 21.83 -14.55
N GLU A 505 -45.65 21.63 -13.81
CA GLU A 505 -44.36 22.27 -14.08
C GLU A 505 -43.18 21.30 -13.85
N THR A 506 -42.06 21.59 -14.51
CA THR A 506 -40.75 21.01 -14.19
C THR A 506 -40.14 21.78 -13.02
N VAL A 507 -39.61 21.07 -12.02
CA VAL A 507 -39.00 21.65 -10.80
C VAL A 507 -37.52 21.26 -10.70
N GLN A 508 -36.71 22.08 -10.02
CA GLN A 508 -35.30 21.76 -9.80
C GLN A 508 -35.22 20.70 -8.71
N ASP A 509 -35.46 21.07 -7.46
CA ASP A 509 -35.56 20.14 -6.33
C ASP A 509 -36.96 20.15 -5.74
N LEU A 510 -37.40 19.00 -5.25
CA LEU A 510 -38.64 18.88 -4.51
C LEU A 510 -38.35 18.22 -3.17
N THR A 511 -38.42 19.01 -2.10
CA THR A 511 -38.26 18.53 -0.72
C THR A 511 -39.60 18.58 0.00
N ILE A 512 -40.05 17.45 0.53
CA ILE A 512 -41.26 17.35 1.34
C ILE A 512 -40.83 16.88 2.73
N VAL A 513 -41.09 17.70 3.75
CA VAL A 513 -40.80 17.43 5.16
C VAL A 513 -42.13 17.28 5.90
N ASP A 514 -42.41 16.09 6.43
CA ASP A 514 -43.63 15.78 7.17
C ASP A 514 -43.32 15.16 8.55
N ALA A 515 -42.35 15.73 9.27
CA ALA A 515 -41.91 15.23 10.58
C ALA A 515 -43.03 15.13 11.65
N GLY A 516 -44.15 15.83 11.45
CA GLY A 516 -45.33 15.76 12.32
C GLY A 516 -46.36 14.70 11.94
N ASN A 517 -46.14 13.94 10.86
CA ASN A 517 -47.09 12.99 10.30
C ASN A 517 -48.48 13.62 10.08
N THR A 518 -48.48 14.69 9.30
CA THR A 518 -49.68 15.48 9.02
C THR A 518 -50.20 15.25 7.61
N MET A 519 -49.39 14.72 6.68
CA MET A 519 -49.76 14.52 5.28
C MET A 519 -50.13 13.05 5.02
N SER A 520 -51.35 12.80 4.56
CA SER A 520 -51.76 11.44 4.18
C SER A 520 -51.25 11.05 2.77
N ASP A 521 -51.21 9.74 2.46
CA ASP A 521 -50.99 9.25 1.08
C ASP A 521 -51.88 9.95 0.06
N ASN A 522 -53.15 10.20 0.43
CA ASN A 522 -54.09 10.90 -0.42
C ASN A 522 -53.65 12.36 -0.66
N ASP A 523 -53.19 13.07 0.37
CA ASP A 523 -52.68 14.44 0.23
C ASP A 523 -51.42 14.46 -0.68
N LEU A 524 -50.48 13.54 -0.47
CA LEU A 524 -49.25 13.42 -1.26
C LEU A 524 -49.50 12.99 -2.71
N SER A 525 -50.58 12.23 -2.96
CA SER A 525 -50.95 11.80 -4.32
C SER A 525 -51.26 12.96 -5.26
N TYR A 526 -51.59 14.15 -4.73
CA TYR A 526 -51.86 15.34 -5.53
C TYR A 526 -50.59 16.03 -6.03
N VAL A 527 -49.41 15.74 -5.48
CA VAL A 527 -48.13 16.32 -5.94
C VAL A 527 -47.93 16.11 -7.45
N LYS A 528 -48.32 14.93 -7.97
CA LYS A 528 -48.23 14.63 -9.42
C LYS A 528 -49.17 15.45 -10.30
N THR A 529 -50.12 16.19 -9.72
CA THR A 529 -50.97 17.13 -10.47
C THR A 529 -50.26 18.46 -10.71
N ARG A 530 -49.28 18.81 -9.86
CA ARG A 530 -48.46 20.02 -9.97
C ARG A 530 -47.09 19.77 -10.59
N VAL A 531 -46.50 18.60 -10.37
CA VAL A 531 -45.16 18.27 -10.84
C VAL A 531 -45.24 17.39 -12.07
N GLU A 532 -44.48 17.76 -13.10
CA GLU A 532 -44.27 16.95 -14.30
C GLU A 532 -42.96 16.17 -14.23
N LYS A 533 -41.89 16.86 -13.84
CA LYS A 533 -40.52 16.34 -13.80
C LYS A 533 -39.71 17.04 -12.70
N VAL A 534 -38.84 16.31 -12.02
CA VAL A 534 -37.83 16.81 -11.08
C VAL A 534 -36.45 16.67 -11.73
N MET A 535 -35.74 17.78 -11.96
CA MET A 535 -34.42 17.77 -12.62
C MET A 535 -33.28 17.43 -11.66
N GLY A 536 -33.35 17.95 -10.44
CA GLY A 536 -32.44 17.70 -9.33
C GLY A 536 -32.95 16.60 -8.41
N THR A 537 -33.04 16.86 -7.12
CA THR A 537 -33.34 15.82 -6.12
C THR A 537 -34.79 15.86 -5.64
N LEU A 538 -35.45 14.69 -5.65
CA LEU A 538 -36.67 14.45 -4.88
C LEU A 538 -36.28 13.99 -3.47
N THR A 539 -36.58 14.81 -2.45
CA THR A 539 -36.40 14.48 -1.05
C THR A 539 -37.75 14.33 -0.34
N LEU A 540 -37.93 13.21 0.39
CA LEU A 540 -39.04 13.01 1.32
C LEU A 540 -38.49 12.72 2.71
N GLU A 541 -38.86 13.51 3.70
CA GLU A 541 -38.36 13.40 5.06
C GLU A 541 -39.49 13.30 6.09
N GLY A 542 -39.45 12.27 6.95
CA GLY A 542 -40.36 12.10 8.09
C GLY A 542 -41.79 11.69 7.73
N SER A 543 -42.06 11.39 6.46
CA SER A 543 -43.42 11.15 5.98
C SER A 543 -43.97 9.77 6.31
N ASN A 544 -45.30 9.70 6.44
CA ASN A 544 -46.07 8.46 6.53
C ASN A 544 -46.52 7.91 5.17
N LEU A 545 -45.92 8.38 4.07
CA LEU A 545 -46.16 7.82 2.74
C LEU A 545 -45.98 6.30 2.77
N THR A 546 -46.99 5.54 2.40
CA THR A 546 -46.90 4.08 2.39
C THR A 546 -46.36 3.53 1.06
N SER A 547 -46.57 4.25 -0.03
CA SER A 547 -46.23 3.81 -1.39
C SER A 547 -45.77 4.94 -2.30
N THR A 548 -44.66 4.73 -3.02
CA THR A 548 -44.19 5.68 -4.06
C THR A 548 -45.09 5.71 -5.30
N GLU A 549 -46.04 4.78 -5.42
CA GLU A 549 -47.05 4.80 -6.49
C GLU A 549 -47.89 6.08 -6.47
N GLN A 550 -48.01 6.73 -5.30
CA GLN A 550 -48.69 8.02 -5.17
C GLN A 550 -48.02 9.11 -6.02
N PHE A 551 -46.70 9.05 -6.18
CA PHE A 551 -45.92 10.00 -6.98
C PHE A 551 -45.78 9.58 -8.43
N PHE A 552 -45.59 8.30 -8.69
CA PHE A 552 -45.05 7.84 -9.98
C PHE A 552 -46.06 7.10 -10.87
N LEU A 553 -47.16 6.56 -10.34
CA LEU A 553 -48.18 5.86 -11.14
C LEU A 553 -49.40 6.74 -11.47
N ASN A 554 -50.12 6.36 -12.52
CA ASN A 554 -51.37 6.99 -12.95
C ASN A 554 -51.22 8.50 -13.21
N GLY A 555 -50.33 8.87 -14.14
CA GLY A 555 -50.02 10.28 -14.45
C GLY A 555 -49.00 10.93 -13.50
N GLY A 556 -48.15 10.09 -12.89
CA GLY A 556 -47.04 10.49 -12.04
C GLY A 556 -45.99 11.36 -12.73
N PHE A 557 -45.07 11.92 -11.94
CA PHE A 557 -43.94 12.72 -12.44
C PHE A 557 -42.68 11.87 -12.59
N THR A 558 -41.69 12.35 -13.35
CA THR A 558 -40.37 11.69 -13.46
C THR A 558 -39.30 12.41 -12.63
N VAL A 559 -38.20 11.72 -12.33
CA VAL A 559 -37.04 12.29 -11.63
C VAL A 559 -35.80 11.98 -12.47
N GLU A 560 -35.06 13.01 -12.88
CA GLU A 560 -33.81 12.86 -13.64
C GLU A 560 -32.59 12.78 -12.69
N GLY A 561 -32.61 13.54 -11.58
CA GLY A 561 -31.53 13.57 -10.59
C GLY A 561 -31.67 12.52 -9.49
N GLY A 562 -31.55 12.94 -8.23
CA GLY A 562 -31.52 12.05 -7.06
C GLY A 562 -32.88 11.74 -6.44
N ILE A 563 -32.98 10.62 -5.74
CA ILE A 563 -34.13 10.21 -4.91
C ILE A 563 -33.63 9.93 -3.49
N VAL A 564 -34.15 10.69 -2.54
CA VAL A 564 -33.68 10.69 -1.15
C VAL A 564 -34.87 10.58 -0.19
N PHE A 565 -35.05 9.44 0.44
CA PHE A 565 -36.08 9.24 1.47
C PHE A 565 -35.43 9.03 2.84
N ARG A 566 -35.81 9.87 3.80
CA ARG A 566 -35.28 9.86 5.17
C ARG A 566 -36.41 9.76 6.19
N ASN A 567 -36.24 8.93 7.20
CA ASN A 567 -37.17 8.80 8.33
C ASN A 567 -38.63 8.51 7.91
N CYS A 568 -38.84 7.82 6.78
CA CYS A 568 -40.18 7.45 6.28
C CYS A 568 -40.60 6.10 6.86
N ALA A 569 -41.05 6.09 8.12
CA ALA A 569 -41.28 4.87 8.90
C ALA A 569 -42.33 3.92 8.32
N GLU A 570 -43.29 4.45 7.56
CA GLU A 570 -44.41 3.69 6.99
C GLU A 570 -44.22 3.31 5.51
N LEU A 571 -43.16 3.80 4.87
CA LEU A 571 -42.89 3.55 3.45
C LEU A 571 -42.50 2.09 3.24
N PHE A 572 -43.38 1.33 2.60
CA PHE A 572 -43.15 -0.09 2.34
C PHE A 572 -43.07 -0.41 0.85
N ASN A 573 -43.78 0.33 -0.02
CA ASN A 573 -43.87 0.05 -1.45
C ASN A 573 -43.08 1.05 -2.29
N LEU A 574 -42.03 0.58 -2.96
CA LEU A 574 -41.25 1.39 -3.91
C LEU A 574 -41.63 1.19 -5.38
N ASN A 575 -42.59 0.33 -5.72
CA ASN A 575 -42.89 -0.06 -7.11
C ASN A 575 -43.47 1.05 -7.99
N GLY A 576 -43.77 2.23 -7.45
CA GLY A 576 -43.98 3.42 -8.29
C GLY A 576 -42.78 3.71 -9.19
N MET A 577 -41.57 3.39 -8.73
CA MET A 577 -40.29 3.62 -9.41
C MET A 577 -39.85 2.43 -10.28
N LYS A 578 -40.69 1.42 -10.51
CA LYS A 578 -40.28 0.16 -11.16
C LYS A 578 -39.82 0.28 -12.62
N GLU A 579 -40.17 1.36 -13.31
CA GLU A 579 -39.75 1.62 -14.69
C GLU A 579 -38.40 2.37 -14.75
N MET A 580 -37.83 2.76 -13.60
CA MET A 580 -36.55 3.47 -13.53
C MET A 580 -35.40 2.48 -13.63
N THR A 581 -34.55 2.65 -14.65
CA THR A 581 -33.35 1.83 -14.87
C THR A 581 -32.05 2.57 -14.53
N ALA A 582 -32.09 3.89 -14.38
CA ALA A 582 -30.95 4.71 -14.00
C ALA A 582 -31.41 5.86 -13.08
N ILE A 583 -30.54 6.29 -12.17
CA ILE A 583 -30.72 7.45 -11.30
C ILE A 583 -29.57 8.42 -11.56
N GLY A 584 -29.86 9.66 -11.99
CA GLY A 584 -28.84 10.65 -12.35
C GLY A 584 -28.19 11.38 -11.17
N GLY A 585 -28.67 11.13 -9.95
CA GLY A 585 -28.08 11.62 -8.70
C GLY A 585 -27.94 10.51 -7.65
N ASP A 586 -28.14 10.85 -6.37
CA ASP A 586 -28.08 9.87 -5.28
C ASP A 586 -29.35 9.02 -5.19
N LEU A 587 -29.21 7.77 -4.77
CA LEU A 587 -30.30 6.89 -4.35
C LEU A 587 -30.14 6.59 -2.85
N VAL A 588 -30.91 7.30 -2.02
CA VAL A 588 -30.77 7.24 -0.56
C VAL A 588 -32.06 6.81 0.11
N PHE A 589 -31.98 5.77 0.92
CA PHE A 589 -33.02 5.37 1.87
C PHE A 589 -32.41 5.27 3.26
N GLU A 590 -32.82 6.17 4.15
CA GLU A 590 -32.26 6.30 5.50
C GLU A 590 -33.35 6.27 6.56
N ASN A 591 -33.27 5.36 7.51
CA ASN A 591 -34.28 5.12 8.55
C ASN A 591 -35.69 4.91 7.98
N CYS A 592 -35.80 4.09 6.94
CA CYS A 592 -37.05 3.69 6.30
C CYS A 592 -37.30 2.19 6.53
N PRO A 593 -37.62 1.77 7.78
CA PRO A 593 -37.54 0.38 8.21
C PRO A 593 -38.50 -0.57 7.47
N LYS A 594 -39.64 -0.08 6.97
CA LYS A 594 -40.67 -0.93 6.32
C LYS A 594 -40.48 -1.18 4.84
N ILE A 595 -39.46 -0.58 4.20
CA ILE A 595 -39.23 -0.74 2.75
C ILE A 595 -39.09 -2.23 2.43
N ALA A 596 -40.01 -2.76 1.62
CA ALA A 596 -40.01 -4.14 1.21
C ALA A 596 -39.09 -4.35 0.00
N THR A 597 -38.04 -5.14 0.20
CA THR A 597 -36.96 -5.36 -0.76
C THR A 597 -36.89 -6.79 -1.31
N ASN A 598 -37.78 -7.68 -0.85
CA ASN A 598 -37.80 -9.12 -1.14
C ASN A 598 -38.88 -9.55 -2.16
N TRP A 599 -39.43 -8.65 -2.97
CA TRP A 599 -40.52 -8.96 -3.91
C TRP A 599 -40.10 -9.75 -5.16
N GLY A 600 -38.87 -10.26 -5.21
CA GLY A 600 -38.33 -11.01 -6.35
C GLY A 600 -37.96 -10.11 -7.54
N ALA A 601 -37.47 -10.72 -8.63
CA ALA A 601 -37.08 -10.00 -9.85
C ALA A 601 -38.26 -9.21 -10.44
N GLY A 602 -38.02 -7.95 -10.82
CA GLY A 602 -39.05 -7.05 -11.38
C GLY A 602 -39.60 -6.01 -10.38
N ASN A 603 -39.13 -6.01 -9.13
CA ASN A 603 -39.39 -4.91 -8.19
C ASN A 603 -38.51 -3.69 -8.48
N CYS A 604 -38.86 -2.51 -7.97
CA CYS A 604 -38.14 -1.26 -8.24
C CYS A 604 -36.61 -1.36 -8.17
N LEU A 605 -36.05 -1.72 -7.01
CA LEU A 605 -34.60 -1.68 -6.82
C LEU A 605 -33.86 -2.72 -7.69
N SER A 606 -34.54 -3.82 -8.04
CA SER A 606 -33.97 -4.85 -8.91
C SER A 606 -33.82 -4.41 -10.37
N GLN A 607 -34.44 -3.30 -10.79
CA GLN A 607 -34.39 -2.78 -12.16
C GLN A 607 -33.31 -1.71 -12.38
N ILE A 608 -32.78 -1.12 -11.29
CA ILE A 608 -31.79 -0.06 -11.37
C ILE A 608 -30.46 -0.66 -11.82
N VAL A 609 -29.96 -0.20 -12.97
CA VAL A 609 -28.71 -0.63 -13.59
C VAL A 609 -27.55 0.27 -13.18
N SER A 610 -27.78 1.58 -13.08
CA SER A 610 -26.74 2.56 -12.74
C SER A 610 -27.25 3.68 -11.85
N VAL A 611 -26.39 4.16 -10.96
CA VAL A 611 -26.61 5.35 -10.13
C VAL A 611 -25.39 6.26 -10.31
N ALA A 612 -25.60 7.49 -10.78
CA ALA A 612 -24.50 8.42 -11.02
C ALA A 612 -23.89 8.96 -9.71
N GLY A 613 -24.72 9.14 -8.67
CA GLY A 613 -24.28 9.52 -7.32
C GLY A 613 -24.05 8.33 -6.40
N ASN A 614 -24.39 8.50 -5.13
CA ASN A 614 -24.25 7.50 -4.08
C ASN A 614 -25.44 6.54 -4.02
N VAL A 615 -25.20 5.29 -3.66
CA VAL A 615 -26.23 4.36 -3.20
C VAL A 615 -26.11 4.22 -1.69
N LYS A 616 -27.13 4.66 -0.93
CA LYS A 616 -27.14 4.56 0.53
C LYS A 616 -28.41 3.88 1.05
N LEU A 617 -28.25 2.74 1.70
CA LEU A 617 -29.28 2.04 2.46
C LEU A 617 -28.88 2.05 3.93
N THR A 618 -29.63 2.76 4.78
CA THR A 618 -29.36 2.82 6.22
C THR A 618 -30.62 2.57 7.02
N GLY A 619 -30.61 1.58 7.92
CA GLY A 619 -31.74 1.31 8.81
C GLY A 619 -33.01 0.80 8.10
N VAL A 620 -32.85 0.03 7.02
CA VAL A 620 -33.95 -0.68 6.33
C VAL A 620 -34.11 -2.07 6.98
N ALA A 621 -35.26 -2.36 7.59
CA ALA A 621 -35.40 -3.43 8.59
C ALA A 621 -36.29 -4.62 8.18
N GLU A 622 -37.07 -4.51 7.11
CA GLU A 622 -37.79 -5.65 6.51
C GLU A 622 -36.84 -6.54 5.67
N PRO A 623 -37.23 -7.77 5.25
CA PRO A 623 -36.33 -8.67 4.53
C PRO A 623 -35.70 -8.03 3.29
N MET A 624 -34.40 -7.74 3.32
CA MET A 624 -33.58 -7.59 2.11
C MET A 624 -33.11 -8.97 1.67
N SER A 625 -33.18 -9.23 0.37
CA SER A 625 -32.67 -10.48 -0.22
C SER A 625 -31.70 -10.12 -1.32
N GLY A 626 -30.75 -10.99 -1.68
CA GLY A 626 -29.74 -10.66 -2.69
C GLY A 626 -30.26 -10.11 -4.03
N VAL A 627 -31.51 -10.41 -4.39
CA VAL A 627 -32.17 -9.88 -5.62
C VAL A 627 -32.57 -8.40 -5.54
N SER A 628 -32.40 -7.73 -4.40
CA SER A 628 -32.83 -6.34 -4.22
C SER A 628 -32.12 -5.36 -5.16
N LEU A 629 -30.85 -5.59 -5.50
CA LEU A 629 -30.07 -4.75 -6.42
C LEU A 629 -29.55 -5.56 -7.62
N GLN A 630 -30.33 -6.55 -8.07
CA GLN A 630 -29.88 -7.56 -9.04
C GLN A 630 -29.27 -6.98 -10.32
N SER A 631 -29.84 -5.89 -10.84
CA SER A 631 -29.41 -5.31 -12.12
C SER A 631 -28.30 -4.26 -11.98
N LEU A 632 -27.94 -3.87 -10.74
CA LEU A 632 -27.00 -2.78 -10.49
C LEU A 632 -25.59 -3.18 -10.94
N LYS A 633 -25.01 -2.37 -11.83
CA LYS A 633 -23.68 -2.56 -12.43
C LYS A 633 -22.70 -1.47 -12.03
N SER A 634 -23.14 -0.23 -11.93
CA SER A 634 -22.26 0.90 -11.61
C SER A 634 -22.88 1.87 -10.60
N VAL A 635 -22.03 2.33 -9.69
CA VAL A 635 -22.29 3.44 -8.78
C VAL A 635 -21.16 4.46 -8.95
N GLY A 636 -21.48 5.70 -9.29
CA GLY A 636 -20.49 6.75 -9.51
C GLY A 636 -19.89 7.30 -8.20
N GLY A 637 -20.65 7.29 -7.11
CA GLY A 637 -20.19 7.64 -5.77
C GLY A 637 -19.97 6.44 -4.85
N ASP A 638 -20.27 6.61 -3.57
CA ASP A 638 -20.14 5.59 -2.54
C ASP A 638 -21.28 4.55 -2.61
N PHE A 639 -20.95 3.30 -2.29
CA PHE A 639 -21.93 2.24 -2.03
C PHE A 639 -21.98 1.96 -0.53
N ILE A 640 -23.08 2.35 0.13
CA ILE A 640 -23.22 2.32 1.58
C ILE A 640 -24.44 1.48 1.97
N VAL A 641 -24.22 0.41 2.74
CA VAL A 641 -25.29 -0.40 3.35
C VAL A 641 -25.01 -0.57 4.84
N SER A 642 -25.83 0.06 5.67
CA SER A 642 -25.59 0.13 7.11
C SER A 642 -26.84 -0.13 7.96
N GLY A 643 -26.73 -0.94 9.02
CA GLY A 643 -27.84 -1.12 9.96
C GLY A 643 -29.09 -1.80 9.37
N CYS A 644 -28.96 -2.50 8.24
CA CYS A 644 -30.06 -3.19 7.58
C CYS A 644 -30.28 -4.57 8.22
N ASN A 645 -30.96 -4.57 9.37
CA ASN A 645 -31.04 -5.71 10.29
C ASN A 645 -32.25 -6.64 10.08
N GLY A 646 -32.90 -6.59 8.92
CA GLY A 646 -33.96 -7.51 8.53
C GLY A 646 -33.47 -8.94 8.28
N ASP A 647 -34.13 -9.69 7.40
CA ASP A 647 -33.61 -10.98 6.89
C ASP A 647 -32.53 -10.79 5.80
N PHE A 648 -31.67 -9.79 5.95
CA PHE A 648 -30.60 -9.46 5.01
C PHE A 648 -29.35 -10.30 5.26
N TRP A 649 -29.15 -11.35 4.46
CA TRP A 649 -28.04 -12.28 4.65
C TRP A 649 -26.98 -12.24 3.55
N ASN A 650 -27.30 -11.75 2.35
CA ASN A 650 -26.33 -11.60 1.26
C ASN A 650 -26.77 -10.58 0.17
N PHE A 651 -25.86 -10.31 -0.76
CA PHE A 651 -26.07 -9.57 -2.01
C PHE A 651 -26.22 -10.49 -3.25
N ALA A 652 -26.58 -11.76 -3.08
CA ALA A 652 -26.51 -12.75 -4.16
C ALA A 652 -27.36 -12.36 -5.39
N GLY A 653 -26.74 -12.43 -6.56
CA GLY A 653 -27.38 -12.08 -7.84
C GLY A 653 -27.16 -10.63 -8.25
N MET A 654 -26.60 -9.77 -7.39
CA MET A 654 -26.05 -8.48 -7.81
C MET A 654 -24.79 -8.72 -8.66
N SER A 655 -24.59 -7.89 -9.69
CA SER A 655 -23.45 -7.97 -10.61
C SER A 655 -22.76 -6.61 -10.72
N LEU A 656 -22.49 -6.00 -9.57
CA LEU A 656 -21.83 -4.71 -9.48
C LEU A 656 -20.39 -4.85 -9.99
N THR A 657 -20.00 -3.99 -10.93
CA THR A 657 -18.66 -4.00 -11.53
C THR A 657 -17.80 -2.81 -11.09
N THR A 658 -18.43 -1.68 -10.74
CA THR A 658 -17.69 -0.44 -10.46
C THR A 658 -18.35 0.37 -9.35
N VAL A 659 -17.53 0.82 -8.40
CA VAL A 659 -17.86 1.82 -7.38
C VAL A 659 -16.86 2.96 -7.52
N GLY A 660 -17.32 4.16 -7.88
CA GLY A 660 -16.44 5.32 -8.06
C GLY A 660 -15.91 5.90 -6.75
N GLY A 661 -16.66 5.73 -5.65
CA GLY A 661 -16.26 6.08 -4.30
C GLY A 661 -15.90 4.88 -3.42
N SER A 662 -16.25 4.97 -2.14
CA SER A 662 -15.97 3.96 -1.11
C SER A 662 -17.04 2.86 -1.07
N LEU A 663 -16.63 1.66 -0.66
CA LEU A 663 -17.52 0.55 -0.36
C LEU A 663 -17.66 0.41 1.17
N VAL A 664 -18.85 0.71 1.69
CA VAL A 664 -19.12 0.71 3.13
C VAL A 664 -20.28 -0.24 3.45
N ILE A 665 -19.98 -1.30 4.19
CA ILE A 665 -20.95 -2.31 4.62
C ILE A 665 -20.82 -2.48 6.13
N THR A 666 -21.75 -1.92 6.90
CA THR A 666 -21.60 -1.87 8.37
C THR A 666 -22.84 -2.26 9.15
N ASP A 667 -22.66 -2.89 10.31
CA ASP A 667 -23.75 -3.09 11.29
C ASP A 667 -24.97 -3.85 10.73
N ASN A 668 -24.77 -4.80 9.81
CA ASN A 668 -25.83 -5.65 9.24
C ASN A 668 -25.83 -7.04 9.91
N ALA A 669 -26.65 -7.22 10.94
CA ALA A 669 -26.58 -8.34 11.89
C ALA A 669 -26.75 -9.75 11.30
N LYS A 670 -27.35 -9.89 10.11
CA LYS A 670 -27.54 -11.21 9.47
C LYS A 670 -26.69 -11.42 8.22
N LEU A 671 -25.93 -10.41 7.79
CA LEU A 671 -25.10 -10.48 6.59
C LEU A 671 -23.93 -11.46 6.84
N ASN A 672 -23.87 -12.54 6.07
CA ASN A 672 -22.90 -13.62 6.26
C ASN A 672 -22.06 -13.93 5.01
N GLY A 673 -22.13 -13.10 3.96
CA GLY A 673 -21.27 -13.24 2.79
C GLY A 673 -21.37 -12.10 1.79
N LEU A 674 -20.38 -12.03 0.89
CA LEU A 674 -20.15 -10.94 -0.07
C LEU A 674 -20.51 -11.30 -1.52
N GLY A 675 -21.36 -12.31 -1.74
CA GLY A 675 -21.57 -12.94 -3.06
C GLY A 675 -22.14 -12.07 -4.19
N GLY A 676 -22.49 -10.81 -3.95
CA GLY A 676 -22.89 -9.83 -4.97
C GLY A 676 -21.77 -8.94 -5.49
N PHE A 677 -20.57 -9.06 -4.90
CA PHE A 677 -19.41 -8.22 -5.25
C PHE A 677 -18.36 -8.98 -6.06
N ALA A 678 -18.55 -10.27 -6.35
CA ALA A 678 -17.55 -11.08 -7.05
C ALA A 678 -17.15 -10.55 -8.46
N SER A 679 -17.95 -9.66 -9.05
CA SER A 679 -17.66 -9.04 -10.36
C SER A 679 -17.08 -7.62 -10.27
N VAL A 680 -16.83 -7.11 -9.06
CA VAL A 680 -16.26 -5.77 -8.88
C VAL A 680 -14.84 -5.76 -9.44
N ALA A 681 -14.60 -4.83 -10.36
CA ALA A 681 -13.33 -4.64 -11.04
C ALA A 681 -12.62 -3.35 -10.60
N SER A 682 -13.34 -2.42 -9.95
CA SER A 682 -12.75 -1.18 -9.44
C SER A 682 -13.59 -0.60 -8.29
N VAL A 683 -12.89 -0.20 -7.22
CA VAL A 683 -13.38 0.64 -6.13
C VAL A 683 -12.46 1.86 -6.04
N GLY A 684 -13.01 3.06 -6.22
CA GLY A 684 -12.21 4.29 -6.26
C GLY A 684 -11.78 4.81 -4.87
N GLY A 685 -12.49 4.42 -3.81
CA GLY A 685 -12.23 4.85 -2.42
C GLY A 685 -11.91 3.71 -1.45
N ASP A 686 -12.19 3.95 -0.18
CA ASP A 686 -11.90 3.03 0.92
C ASP A 686 -12.86 1.84 0.96
N ILE A 687 -12.44 0.76 1.64
CA ILE A 687 -13.30 -0.38 1.94
C ILE A 687 -13.49 -0.47 3.44
N THR A 688 -14.73 -0.40 3.90
CA THR A 688 -15.09 -0.60 5.32
C THR A 688 -16.17 -1.67 5.45
N ILE A 689 -15.82 -2.84 5.99
CA ILE A 689 -16.73 -3.97 6.20
C ILE A 689 -16.65 -4.41 7.67
N THR A 690 -17.54 -3.90 8.53
CA THR A 690 -17.45 -4.14 9.98
C THR A 690 -18.81 -4.34 10.64
N GLY A 691 -18.91 -5.15 11.69
CA GLY A 691 -20.16 -5.31 12.44
C GLY A 691 -21.24 -6.09 11.66
N ASN A 692 -20.82 -6.97 10.73
CA ASN A 692 -21.74 -7.77 9.91
C ASN A 692 -21.81 -9.22 10.41
N GLY A 693 -23.04 -9.75 10.47
CA GLY A 693 -23.33 -11.12 10.89
C GLY A 693 -23.44 -11.34 12.40
N THR A 694 -23.64 -12.59 12.80
CA THR A 694 -23.70 -13.00 14.23
C THR A 694 -22.48 -13.81 14.63
N THR A 695 -22.23 -13.97 15.93
CA THR A 695 -21.09 -14.76 16.46
C THR A 695 -21.09 -16.23 15.98
N ASN A 696 -22.24 -16.75 15.54
CA ASN A 696 -22.39 -18.12 15.01
C ASN A 696 -22.68 -18.14 13.48
N GLY A 697 -22.43 -17.04 12.78
CA GLY A 697 -22.73 -16.90 11.35
C GLY A 697 -22.43 -15.50 10.83
N GLY A 698 -21.14 -15.19 10.68
CA GLY A 698 -20.63 -13.97 10.06
C GLY A 698 -19.96 -14.25 8.70
N ILE A 699 -19.38 -13.21 8.11
CA ILE A 699 -18.60 -13.35 6.86
C ILE A 699 -17.33 -14.15 7.19
N PRO A 700 -17.11 -15.33 6.56
CA PRO A 700 -15.90 -16.13 6.79
C PRO A 700 -14.67 -15.48 6.13
N TYR A 701 -13.47 -15.95 6.47
CA TYR A 701 -12.28 -15.57 5.70
C TYR A 701 -12.35 -16.22 4.31
N ASP A 702 -12.30 -17.54 4.23
CA ASP A 702 -12.34 -18.27 2.96
C ASP A 702 -13.75 -18.36 2.40
N SER A 703 -13.87 -18.18 1.08
CA SER A 703 -15.09 -18.43 0.34
C SER A 703 -15.40 -19.92 0.31
N THR A 704 -16.67 -20.25 0.48
CA THR A 704 -17.25 -21.58 0.26
C THR A 704 -18.19 -21.55 -0.95
N SER A 705 -18.82 -22.69 -1.28
CA SER A 705 -19.81 -22.72 -2.36
C SER A 705 -21.02 -21.81 -2.10
N ASP A 706 -21.33 -21.54 -0.84
CA ASP A 706 -22.60 -20.91 -0.43
C ASP A 706 -22.39 -19.52 0.21
N GLN A 707 -21.15 -19.18 0.58
CA GLN A 707 -20.78 -17.94 1.25
C GLN A 707 -19.47 -17.42 0.69
N VAL A 708 -19.48 -16.19 0.17
CA VAL A 708 -18.26 -15.51 -0.27
C VAL A 708 -17.65 -14.76 0.91
N GLY A 709 -16.40 -15.03 1.21
CA GLY A 709 -15.67 -14.55 2.39
C GLY A 709 -14.83 -13.29 2.14
N PHE A 710 -13.99 -12.95 3.10
CA PHE A 710 -13.01 -11.86 3.02
C PHE A 710 -11.83 -12.15 2.09
N ASP A 711 -11.61 -13.40 1.69
CA ASP A 711 -10.69 -13.79 0.62
C ASP A 711 -10.99 -13.07 -0.71
N LEU A 712 -12.24 -12.69 -0.97
CA LEU A 712 -12.59 -11.79 -2.07
C LEU A 712 -11.90 -10.43 -1.94
N VAL A 713 -11.93 -9.83 -0.75
CA VAL A 713 -11.29 -8.54 -0.46
C VAL A 713 -9.77 -8.69 -0.51
N ALA A 714 -9.22 -9.80 -0.01
CA ALA A 714 -7.80 -10.12 -0.16
C ALA A 714 -7.40 -10.17 -1.64
N GLY A 715 -8.19 -10.87 -2.47
CA GLY A 715 -7.98 -10.92 -3.91
C GLY A 715 -8.07 -9.55 -4.60
N TRP A 716 -8.95 -8.65 -4.14
CA TRP A 716 -9.01 -7.28 -4.64
C TRP A 716 -7.75 -6.47 -4.34
N ILE A 717 -7.20 -6.62 -3.13
CA ILE A 717 -5.94 -5.99 -2.73
C ILE A 717 -4.80 -6.51 -3.61
N GLU A 718 -4.74 -7.81 -3.86
CA GLU A 718 -3.70 -8.44 -4.69
C GLU A 718 -3.81 -8.06 -6.18
N SER A 719 -5.03 -7.93 -6.70
CA SER A 719 -5.30 -7.68 -8.12
C SER A 719 -5.41 -6.19 -8.50
N GLY A 720 -5.27 -5.28 -7.53
CA GLY A 720 -5.35 -3.83 -7.77
C GLY A 720 -6.77 -3.33 -8.08
N VAL A 721 -7.81 -4.06 -7.65
CA VAL A 721 -9.21 -3.58 -7.70
C VAL A 721 -9.42 -2.41 -6.75
N VAL A 722 -8.66 -2.39 -5.65
CA VAL A 722 -8.59 -1.28 -4.69
C VAL A 722 -7.30 -0.50 -4.93
N ALA A 723 -7.36 0.83 -4.85
CA ALA A 723 -6.17 1.66 -4.95
C ALA A 723 -5.17 1.32 -3.81
N PRO A 724 -3.84 1.34 -4.07
CA PRO A 724 -2.84 1.06 -3.02
C PRO A 724 -2.87 2.03 -1.84
N THR A 725 -3.42 3.22 -2.03
CA THR A 725 -3.60 4.25 -1.00
C THR A 725 -4.90 4.11 -0.20
N ALA A 726 -5.82 3.24 -0.63
CA ALA A 726 -7.11 3.07 0.02
C ALA A 726 -6.94 2.36 1.38
N VAL A 727 -7.71 2.80 2.37
CA VAL A 727 -7.77 2.17 3.67
C VAL A 727 -8.78 1.02 3.61
N VAL A 728 -8.31 -0.19 3.88
CA VAL A 728 -9.17 -1.38 3.99
C VAL A 728 -9.36 -1.74 5.47
N THR A 729 -10.58 -1.57 5.96
CA THR A 729 -10.97 -1.89 7.33
C THR A 729 -12.04 -2.99 7.32
N CYS A 730 -11.64 -4.22 7.62
CA CYS A 730 -12.58 -5.34 7.75
C CYS A 730 -12.53 -5.94 9.16
N LYS A 731 -13.69 -6.30 9.69
CA LYS A 731 -13.81 -6.96 11.00
C LYS A 731 -14.78 -8.13 10.93
N TYR A 732 -14.45 -9.21 11.63
CA TYR A 732 -15.37 -10.31 11.87
C TYR A 732 -16.54 -9.88 12.77
N ALA A 733 -17.57 -10.73 12.87
CA ALA A 733 -18.77 -10.46 13.65
C ALA A 733 -18.51 -10.26 15.16
N ASP A 734 -17.40 -10.77 15.68
CA ASP A 734 -16.97 -10.57 17.07
C ASP A 734 -16.18 -9.25 17.29
N GLY A 735 -15.96 -8.48 16.22
CA GLY A 735 -15.23 -7.22 16.23
C GLY A 735 -13.72 -7.35 16.08
N SER A 736 -13.17 -8.57 15.98
CA SER A 736 -11.77 -8.79 15.67
C SER A 736 -11.44 -8.33 14.25
N ALA A 737 -10.24 -7.78 14.06
CA ALA A 737 -9.79 -7.34 12.75
C ALA A 737 -9.56 -8.56 11.84
N VAL A 738 -9.95 -8.43 10.57
CA VAL A 738 -9.51 -9.35 9.53
C VAL A 738 -8.10 -8.95 9.16
N GLU A 739 -7.13 -9.81 9.43
CA GLU A 739 -5.77 -9.60 8.95
C GLU A 739 -5.70 -9.98 7.48
N PHE A 740 -5.55 -8.96 6.62
CA PHE A 740 -5.17 -9.18 5.24
C PHE A 740 -3.65 -9.31 5.16
N PRO A 741 -3.13 -10.23 4.35
CA PRO A 741 -1.71 -10.25 4.04
C PRO A 741 -1.28 -8.85 3.59
N VAL A 742 -0.24 -8.29 4.21
CA VAL A 742 0.34 -7.03 3.76
C VAL A 742 0.73 -7.24 2.29
N PRO A 743 0.23 -6.43 1.34
CA PRO A 743 0.63 -6.55 -0.05
C PRO A 743 2.15 -6.41 -0.11
N SER A 744 2.80 -7.52 -0.47
CA SER A 744 4.24 -7.58 -0.51
C SER A 744 4.73 -6.67 -1.64
N PRO A 745 5.76 -5.84 -1.42
CA PRO A 745 6.39 -5.11 -2.52
C PRO A 745 7.08 -6.07 -3.51
N TYR A 746 7.19 -7.35 -3.16
CA TYR A 746 7.84 -8.37 -3.97
C TYR A 746 6.82 -9.16 -4.79
N LYS A 747 7.13 -9.39 -6.07
CA LYS A 747 6.26 -10.14 -6.98
C LYS A 747 6.17 -11.61 -6.60
N SER A 748 5.01 -12.21 -6.80
CA SER A 748 4.84 -13.67 -6.81
C SER A 748 4.86 -14.20 -8.25
N TYR A 749 5.40 -15.39 -8.45
CA TYR A 749 5.53 -16.02 -9.76
C TYR A 749 4.95 -17.44 -9.74
N THR A 750 4.15 -17.76 -10.76
CA THR A 750 3.71 -19.13 -11.08
C THR A 750 4.24 -19.50 -12.45
N ILE A 751 5.00 -20.58 -12.52
CA ILE A 751 5.67 -21.07 -13.73
C ILE A 751 5.11 -22.45 -14.04
N SER A 752 4.46 -22.60 -15.18
CA SER A 752 3.72 -23.82 -15.56
C SER A 752 4.29 -24.54 -16.78
N SER A 753 5.34 -23.99 -17.40
CA SER A 753 5.98 -24.60 -18.58
C SER A 753 7.47 -24.31 -18.64
N ARG A 754 8.21 -25.14 -19.39
CA ARG A 754 9.65 -24.95 -19.60
C ARG A 754 9.96 -23.61 -20.29
N ASP A 755 9.11 -23.17 -21.21
CA ASP A 755 9.33 -21.90 -21.91
C ASP A 755 9.12 -20.69 -20.97
N GLU A 756 8.12 -20.75 -20.08
CA GLU A 756 7.95 -19.75 -19.02
C GLU A 756 9.14 -19.73 -18.05
N LEU A 757 9.66 -20.92 -17.68
CA LEU A 757 10.83 -21.03 -16.82
C LEU A 757 12.05 -20.34 -17.47
N LEU A 758 12.28 -20.56 -18.76
CA LEU A 758 13.39 -19.96 -19.50
C LEU A 758 13.20 -18.46 -19.77
N ALA A 759 11.96 -17.99 -19.85
CA ALA A 759 11.65 -16.56 -19.93
C ALA A 759 11.88 -15.88 -18.57
N PHE A 760 11.50 -16.55 -17.48
CA PHE A 760 11.69 -16.09 -16.10
C PHE A 760 13.16 -16.07 -15.69
N ALA A 761 13.88 -17.16 -15.97
CA ALA A 761 15.28 -17.35 -15.66
C ALA A 761 16.08 -17.77 -16.91
N PRO A 762 16.48 -16.80 -17.75
CA PRO A 762 17.24 -17.07 -18.97
C PRO A 762 18.58 -17.75 -18.70
N GLN A 763 18.96 -18.69 -19.58
CA GLN A 763 20.18 -19.48 -19.44
C GLN A 763 21.47 -18.65 -19.55
N ASP A 764 21.40 -17.48 -20.17
CA ASP A 764 22.54 -16.56 -20.30
C ASP A 764 22.83 -15.76 -19.02
N GLY A 765 21.99 -15.90 -17.98
CA GLY A 765 22.15 -15.19 -16.72
C GLY A 765 21.89 -13.69 -16.83
N SER A 766 21.23 -13.22 -17.88
CA SER A 766 20.87 -11.80 -18.09
C SER A 766 19.83 -11.29 -17.09
N ALA A 767 19.13 -12.20 -16.43
CA ALA A 767 18.17 -11.90 -15.37
C ALA A 767 18.86 -11.23 -14.16
N VAL A 768 18.31 -10.08 -13.73
CA VAL A 768 18.71 -9.45 -12.47
C VAL A 768 18.07 -10.22 -11.32
N LYS A 769 18.87 -10.57 -10.31
CA LYS A 769 18.39 -11.19 -9.09
C LYS A 769 17.35 -10.31 -8.39
N GLU A 770 16.27 -10.91 -7.91
CA GLU A 770 15.23 -10.23 -7.15
C GLU A 770 14.82 -11.02 -5.89
N THR A 771 14.24 -10.32 -4.93
CA THR A 771 13.48 -10.93 -3.84
C THR A 771 12.06 -11.20 -4.34
N VAL A 772 11.58 -12.41 -4.11
CA VAL A 772 10.30 -12.94 -4.58
C VAL A 772 9.38 -13.17 -3.38
N GLN A 773 8.09 -12.84 -3.49
CA GLN A 773 7.14 -13.16 -2.43
C GLN A 773 6.80 -14.66 -2.42
N ASN A 774 6.26 -15.20 -3.50
CA ASN A 774 5.98 -16.64 -3.63
C ASN A 774 6.51 -17.14 -4.97
N LEU A 775 7.05 -18.35 -5.01
CA LEU A 775 7.45 -19.00 -6.25
C LEU A 775 6.81 -20.37 -6.34
N THR A 776 5.94 -20.54 -7.32
CA THR A 776 5.29 -21.82 -7.62
C THR A 776 5.75 -22.31 -8.98
N ILE A 777 6.31 -23.52 -9.02
CA ILE A 777 6.71 -24.20 -10.25
C ILE A 777 5.87 -25.47 -10.39
N VAL A 778 5.08 -25.55 -11.45
CA VAL A 778 4.24 -26.71 -11.78
C VAL A 778 4.81 -27.37 -13.04
N ASP A 779 5.31 -28.59 -12.91
CA ASP A 779 5.88 -29.37 -14.00
C ASP A 779 5.12 -30.70 -14.17
N ALA A 780 3.79 -30.64 -14.27
CA ALA A 780 2.92 -31.81 -14.36
C ALA A 780 3.22 -32.73 -15.57
N GLY A 781 3.90 -32.21 -16.59
CA GLY A 781 4.32 -32.96 -17.78
C GLY A 781 5.74 -33.53 -17.70
N ASN A 782 6.47 -33.28 -16.61
CA ASN A 782 7.86 -33.67 -16.46
C ASN A 782 8.74 -33.20 -17.64
N THR A 783 8.66 -31.90 -17.90
CA THR A 783 9.29 -31.24 -19.03
C THR A 783 10.55 -30.47 -18.62
N MET A 784 10.75 -30.20 -17.33
CA MET A 784 11.87 -29.40 -16.82
C MET A 784 12.95 -30.30 -16.23
N SER A 785 14.17 -30.20 -16.75
CA SER A 785 15.31 -30.94 -16.19
C SER A 785 15.90 -30.23 -14.96
N ASP A 786 16.67 -30.96 -14.13
CA ASP A 786 17.49 -30.37 -13.06
C ASP A 786 18.32 -29.18 -13.54
N ASN A 787 18.87 -29.28 -14.77
CA ASN A 787 19.64 -28.20 -15.37
C ASN A 787 18.77 -26.98 -15.68
N ASP A 788 17.56 -27.17 -16.18
CA ASP A 788 16.62 -26.07 -16.42
C ASP A 788 16.24 -25.38 -15.09
N LEU A 789 15.91 -26.15 -14.06
CA LEU A 789 15.54 -25.64 -12.73
C LEU A 789 16.73 -24.96 -12.02
N SER A 790 17.96 -25.38 -12.31
CA SER A 790 19.17 -24.75 -11.76
C SER A 790 19.31 -23.28 -12.15
N PHE A 791 18.65 -22.83 -13.22
CA PHE A 791 18.68 -21.43 -13.63
C PHE A 791 17.81 -20.54 -12.75
N VAL A 792 16.84 -21.07 -11.99
CA VAL A 792 16.00 -20.26 -11.09
C VAL A 792 16.87 -19.43 -10.13
N LYS A 793 17.99 -19.97 -9.66
CA LYS A 793 18.92 -19.24 -8.77
C LYS A 793 19.70 -18.10 -9.43
N THR A 794 19.64 -17.94 -10.75
CA THR A 794 20.20 -16.77 -11.43
C THR A 794 19.25 -15.57 -11.35
N ARG A 795 17.93 -15.81 -11.23
CA ARG A 795 16.90 -14.78 -11.11
C ARG A 795 16.44 -14.54 -9.67
N VAL A 796 16.44 -15.56 -8.83
CA VAL A 796 15.94 -15.46 -7.46
C VAL A 796 17.12 -15.29 -6.50
N GLU A 797 17.04 -14.28 -5.63
CA GLU A 797 17.95 -14.09 -4.50
C GLU A 797 17.37 -14.69 -3.22
N LYS A 798 16.09 -14.43 -2.98
CA LYS A 798 15.39 -14.74 -1.74
C LYS A 798 13.90 -14.92 -2.00
N ILE A 799 13.27 -15.84 -1.29
CA ILE A 799 11.81 -16.03 -1.26
C ILE A 799 11.32 -15.72 0.15
N LEU A 800 10.41 -14.77 0.30
CA LEU A 800 9.88 -14.39 1.62
C LEU A 800 8.72 -15.26 2.08
N GLY A 801 7.81 -15.60 1.15
CA GLY A 801 6.71 -16.52 1.35
C GLY A 801 7.10 -17.95 0.99
N THR A 802 6.32 -18.61 0.15
CA THR A 802 6.45 -20.05 -0.09
C THR A 802 7.11 -20.39 -1.41
N LEU A 803 8.08 -21.32 -1.36
CA LEU A 803 8.55 -22.06 -2.53
C LEU A 803 7.70 -23.33 -2.69
N THR A 804 6.98 -23.43 -3.81
CA THR A 804 6.22 -24.64 -4.19
C THR A 804 6.79 -25.24 -5.46
N LEU A 805 7.09 -26.55 -5.43
CA LEU A 805 7.40 -27.34 -6.62
C LEU A 805 6.44 -28.53 -6.70
N GLU A 806 5.72 -28.64 -7.82
CA GLU A 806 4.72 -29.68 -8.04
C GLU A 806 4.97 -30.46 -9.32
N GLY A 807 4.96 -31.80 -9.23
CA GLY A 807 5.02 -32.71 -10.38
C GLY A 807 6.41 -32.84 -11.05
N SER A 808 7.43 -32.16 -10.52
CA SER A 808 8.76 -32.09 -11.13
C SER A 808 9.60 -33.37 -10.98
N ASN A 809 10.53 -33.56 -11.94
CA ASN A 809 11.61 -34.55 -11.88
C ASN A 809 12.87 -34.09 -11.15
N LEU A 810 12.80 -33.01 -10.38
CA LEU A 810 13.93 -32.52 -9.60
C LEU A 810 14.54 -33.66 -8.78
N THR A 811 15.83 -33.95 -9.01
CA THR A 811 16.52 -35.02 -8.29
C THR A 811 17.17 -34.53 -7.00
N SER A 812 17.56 -33.25 -6.98
CA SER A 812 18.31 -32.63 -5.90
C SER A 812 17.91 -31.18 -5.64
N THR A 813 17.68 -30.83 -4.38
CA THR A 813 17.47 -29.44 -3.95
C THR A 813 18.72 -28.56 -4.07
N GLU A 814 19.90 -29.15 -4.27
CA GLU A 814 21.14 -28.41 -4.53
C GLU A 814 21.03 -27.52 -5.79
N GLN A 815 20.11 -27.83 -6.71
CA GLN A 815 19.84 -26.99 -7.88
C GLN A 815 19.37 -25.59 -7.47
N PHE A 816 18.65 -25.47 -6.36
CA PHE A 816 18.11 -24.20 -5.86
C PHE A 816 19.01 -23.52 -4.83
N PHE A 817 19.58 -24.31 -3.90
CA PHE A 817 20.17 -23.75 -2.69
C PHE A 817 21.71 -23.77 -2.67
N SER A 818 22.36 -24.56 -3.53
CA SER A 818 23.83 -24.66 -3.54
C SER A 818 24.48 -23.77 -4.61
N ASN A 819 25.75 -23.39 -4.36
CA ASN A 819 26.60 -22.63 -5.30
C ASN A 819 25.94 -21.33 -5.82
N GLY A 820 25.68 -20.38 -4.91
CA GLY A 820 25.00 -19.11 -5.24
C GLY A 820 23.48 -19.24 -5.35
N GLY A 821 22.93 -20.27 -4.69
CA GLY A 821 21.50 -20.51 -4.54
C GLY A 821 20.75 -19.39 -3.81
N PHE A 822 19.42 -19.45 -3.84
CA PHE A 822 18.57 -18.50 -3.13
C PHE A 822 18.21 -18.99 -1.73
N THR A 823 17.72 -18.09 -0.88
CA THR A 823 17.21 -18.43 0.46
C THR A 823 15.67 -18.42 0.47
N VAL A 824 15.07 -19.13 1.42
CA VAL A 824 13.61 -19.14 1.63
C VAL A 824 13.36 -18.83 3.11
N GLU A 825 12.61 -17.77 3.39
CA GLU A 825 12.23 -17.41 4.77
C GLU A 825 10.89 -18.03 5.17
N GLY A 826 9.94 -18.16 4.24
CA GLY A 826 8.63 -18.76 4.50
C GLY A 826 8.61 -20.28 4.32
N GLY A 827 7.62 -20.79 3.58
CA GLY A 827 7.36 -22.23 3.44
C GLY A 827 8.15 -22.91 2.30
N ILE A 828 8.35 -24.22 2.43
CA ILE A 828 8.92 -25.10 1.39
C ILE A 828 7.97 -26.27 1.17
N VAL A 829 7.45 -26.37 -0.04
CA VAL A 829 6.43 -27.35 -0.43
C VAL A 829 6.88 -28.10 -1.68
N PHE A 830 7.10 -29.40 -1.55
CA PHE A 830 7.33 -30.33 -2.65
C PHE A 830 6.17 -31.31 -2.74
N ARG A 831 5.48 -31.34 -3.88
CA ARG A 831 4.35 -32.26 -4.13
C ARG A 831 4.59 -33.08 -5.38
N ASN A 832 4.34 -34.37 -5.32
CA ASN A 832 4.41 -35.30 -6.45
C ASN A 832 5.78 -35.29 -7.16
N CYS A 833 6.88 -34.99 -6.44
CA CYS A 833 8.24 -35.03 -6.98
C CYS A 833 8.82 -36.45 -6.86
N ALA A 834 8.51 -37.30 -7.84
CA ALA A 834 8.80 -38.74 -7.79
C ALA A 834 10.30 -39.09 -7.76
N GLU A 835 11.15 -38.23 -8.33
CA GLU A 835 12.59 -38.44 -8.47
C GLU A 835 13.44 -37.72 -7.42
N LEU A 836 12.81 -36.88 -6.58
CA LEU A 836 13.51 -36.11 -5.55
C LEU A 836 14.07 -37.05 -4.48
N PHE A 837 15.40 -37.17 -4.46
CA PHE A 837 16.09 -38.02 -3.48
C PHE A 837 17.07 -37.22 -2.62
N ASN A 838 17.67 -36.14 -3.13
CA ASN A 838 18.70 -35.37 -2.43
C ASN A 838 18.18 -34.04 -1.88
N LEU A 839 18.11 -33.92 -0.56
CA LEU A 839 17.71 -32.70 0.15
C LEU A 839 18.89 -31.86 0.67
N ASN A 840 20.14 -32.20 0.35
CA ASN A 840 21.31 -31.55 0.96
C ASN A 840 21.49 -30.07 0.59
N GLY A 841 20.80 -29.55 -0.44
CA GLY A 841 20.79 -28.11 -0.69
C GLY A 841 20.26 -27.31 0.51
N MET A 842 19.36 -27.90 1.29
CA MET A 842 18.74 -27.28 2.46
C MET A 842 19.51 -27.55 3.77
N LYS A 843 20.73 -28.12 3.72
CA LYS A 843 21.46 -28.60 4.91
C LYS A 843 21.82 -27.53 5.93
N GLU A 844 21.95 -26.26 5.52
CA GLU A 844 22.26 -25.14 6.40
C GLU A 844 20.99 -24.55 7.07
N MET A 845 19.79 -25.01 6.69
CA MET A 845 18.54 -24.50 7.23
C MET A 845 18.27 -25.09 8.63
N THR A 846 18.17 -24.22 9.63
CA THR A 846 17.84 -24.59 11.01
C THR A 846 16.42 -24.21 11.42
N ALA A 847 15.75 -23.33 10.65
CA ALA A 847 14.37 -22.94 10.88
C ALA A 847 13.64 -22.71 9.54
N ILE A 848 12.33 -22.96 9.50
CA ILE A 848 11.44 -22.70 8.37
C ILE A 848 10.30 -21.80 8.86
N GLY A 849 10.10 -20.64 8.22
CA GLY A 849 9.10 -19.64 8.65
C GLY A 849 7.67 -19.92 8.16
N GLY A 850 7.47 -20.93 7.30
CA GLY A 850 6.15 -21.42 6.88
C GLY A 850 6.03 -22.94 7.01
N ASP A 851 5.29 -23.58 6.12
CA ASP A 851 5.14 -25.03 6.09
C ASP A 851 6.38 -25.74 5.54
N LEU A 852 6.64 -26.96 6.03
CA LEU A 852 7.60 -27.89 5.44
C LEU A 852 6.85 -29.14 4.96
N VAL A 853 6.58 -29.21 3.66
CA VAL A 853 5.74 -30.24 3.06
C VAL A 853 6.51 -31.05 2.02
N PHE A 854 6.51 -32.37 2.21
CA PHE A 854 6.90 -33.36 1.22
C PHE A 854 5.75 -34.34 1.04
N GLU A 855 5.01 -34.16 -0.04
CA GLU A 855 3.81 -34.94 -0.32
C GLU A 855 4.01 -35.80 -1.58
N ASN A 856 3.87 -37.12 -1.43
CA ASN A 856 4.09 -38.08 -2.52
C ASN A 856 5.49 -37.95 -3.17
N CYS A 857 6.53 -37.85 -2.33
CA CYS A 857 7.93 -37.79 -2.74
C CYS A 857 8.67 -39.09 -2.32
N PRO A 858 8.47 -40.21 -3.03
CA PRO A 858 8.81 -41.56 -2.55
C PRO A 858 10.31 -41.84 -2.40
N LYS A 859 11.19 -41.07 -3.03
CA LYS A 859 12.64 -41.33 -3.07
C LYS A 859 13.48 -40.52 -2.10
N ILE A 860 12.86 -39.65 -1.28
CA ILE A 860 13.60 -38.78 -0.36
C ILE A 860 14.52 -39.62 0.55
N ALA A 861 15.83 -39.43 0.42
CA ALA A 861 16.80 -40.11 1.27
C ALA A 861 16.94 -39.37 2.60
N THR A 862 16.70 -40.08 3.70
CA THR A 862 16.85 -39.54 5.07
C THR A 862 17.81 -40.37 5.92
N ASP A 863 18.45 -41.38 5.35
CA ASP A 863 19.28 -42.37 6.05
C ASP A 863 20.78 -42.02 6.11
N TRP A 864 21.19 -40.83 5.68
CA TRP A 864 22.59 -40.38 5.61
C TRP A 864 23.28 -40.08 6.96
N GLY A 865 22.68 -40.48 8.09
CA GLY A 865 23.23 -40.27 9.43
C GLY A 865 22.91 -38.90 10.03
N ALA A 866 23.45 -38.63 11.23
CA ALA A 866 23.29 -37.35 11.91
C ALA A 866 24.03 -36.26 11.13
N GLY A 867 23.31 -35.21 10.69
CA GLY A 867 23.84 -34.18 9.79
C GLY A 867 23.23 -34.16 8.38
N ASN A 868 22.17 -34.95 8.13
CA ASN A 868 21.32 -34.78 6.94
C ASN A 868 20.42 -33.54 7.08
N CYS A 869 19.91 -33.01 5.96
CA CYS A 869 19.10 -31.80 5.92
C CYS A 869 18.00 -31.74 7.01
N LEU A 870 17.08 -32.71 7.00
CA LEU A 870 15.92 -32.67 7.90
C LEU A 870 16.34 -32.77 9.38
N SER A 871 17.47 -33.43 9.66
CA SER A 871 17.99 -33.57 11.03
C SER A 871 18.49 -32.26 11.63
N GLN A 872 18.70 -31.20 10.82
CA GLN A 872 19.19 -29.90 11.27
C GLN A 872 18.08 -28.92 11.63
N ILE A 873 16.84 -29.18 11.20
CA ILE A 873 15.71 -28.28 11.40
C ILE A 873 15.29 -28.33 12.87
N VAL A 874 15.37 -27.18 13.54
CA VAL A 874 15.04 -26.99 14.96
C VAL A 874 13.59 -26.56 15.14
N SER A 875 13.07 -25.72 14.25
CA SER A 875 11.71 -25.18 14.34
C SER A 875 11.06 -24.99 12.97
N VAL A 876 9.76 -25.26 12.89
CA VAL A 876 8.91 -24.95 11.74
C VAL A 876 7.72 -24.13 12.23
N ALA A 877 7.56 -22.92 11.71
CA ALA A 877 6.47 -22.04 12.16
C ALA A 877 5.09 -22.51 11.64
N GLY A 878 5.04 -23.13 10.46
CA GLY A 878 3.85 -23.78 9.92
C GLY A 878 3.77 -25.27 10.26
N SER A 879 3.19 -26.06 9.35
CA SER A 879 3.01 -27.51 9.48
C SER A 879 4.19 -28.30 8.93
N VAL A 880 4.47 -29.45 9.52
CA VAL A 880 5.38 -30.47 8.97
C VAL A 880 4.55 -31.60 8.40
N LYS A 881 4.67 -31.85 7.10
CA LYS A 881 3.98 -32.96 6.42
C LYS A 881 4.94 -33.81 5.61
N LEU A 882 5.00 -35.10 5.92
CA LEU A 882 5.79 -36.09 5.19
C LEU A 882 4.88 -37.27 4.80
N THR A 883 4.63 -37.45 3.50
CA THR A 883 3.76 -38.52 3.02
C THR A 883 4.36 -39.34 1.89
N GLY A 884 4.13 -40.66 1.96
CA GLY A 884 4.42 -41.58 0.87
C GLY A 884 5.91 -41.85 0.62
N VAL A 885 6.77 -41.69 1.63
CA VAL A 885 8.21 -41.98 1.52
C VAL A 885 8.44 -43.49 1.48
N MET A 886 9.08 -43.99 0.41
CA MET A 886 9.30 -45.43 0.18
C MET A 886 10.76 -45.86 0.36
N THR A 887 11.67 -44.90 0.55
CA THR A 887 13.10 -45.11 0.83
C THR A 887 13.39 -45.21 2.33
N PRO A 888 14.45 -45.96 2.73
CA PRO A 888 14.91 -46.07 4.12
C PRO A 888 14.89 -44.74 4.90
N MET A 889 14.14 -44.70 6.00
CA MET A 889 14.18 -43.62 6.97
C MET A 889 14.79 -44.08 8.30
N ARG A 890 15.59 -43.21 8.92
CA ARG A 890 16.21 -43.46 10.24
C ARG A 890 15.61 -42.54 11.29
N GLY A 891 15.64 -42.94 12.56
CA GLY A 891 15.14 -42.11 13.67
C GLY A 891 15.81 -40.73 13.82
N VAL A 892 16.90 -40.47 13.10
CA VAL A 892 17.58 -39.17 13.06
C VAL A 892 16.95 -38.14 12.11
N THR A 893 15.92 -38.50 11.32
CA THR A 893 15.34 -37.61 10.29
C THR A 893 14.94 -36.24 10.82
N PHE A 894 14.44 -36.14 12.05
CA PHE A 894 14.07 -34.86 12.68
C PHE A 894 14.74 -34.69 14.06
N ASN A 895 15.95 -35.20 14.26
CA ASN A 895 16.62 -35.24 15.57
C ASN A 895 16.62 -33.86 16.29
N SER A 896 16.89 -32.77 15.57
CA SER A 896 16.95 -31.43 16.17
C SER A 896 15.61 -30.74 16.35
N LEU A 897 14.51 -31.29 15.82
CA LEU A 897 13.21 -30.62 15.77
C LEU A 897 12.60 -30.53 17.18
N LYS A 898 12.29 -29.30 17.60
CA LYS A 898 11.72 -28.98 18.92
C LYS A 898 10.33 -28.38 18.85
N SER A 899 10.00 -27.65 17.79
CA SER A 899 8.70 -26.96 17.69
C SER A 899 8.13 -26.99 16.28
N VAL A 900 6.83 -27.22 16.20
CA VAL A 900 6.01 -27.09 14.99
C VAL A 900 4.80 -26.23 15.35
N GLY A 901 4.58 -25.13 14.63
CA GLY A 901 3.47 -24.22 14.91
C GLY A 901 2.12 -24.71 14.36
N GLY A 902 2.13 -25.50 13.28
CA GLY A 902 0.95 -26.15 12.70
C GLY A 902 0.85 -27.64 13.02
N ASP A 903 0.38 -28.42 12.06
CA ASP A 903 0.20 -29.87 12.20
C ASP A 903 1.53 -30.62 12.03
N PHE A 904 1.69 -31.74 12.74
CA PHE A 904 2.75 -32.72 12.49
C PHE A 904 2.14 -33.98 11.87
N ILE A 905 2.35 -34.17 10.57
CA ILE A 905 1.71 -35.23 9.78
C ILE A 905 2.76 -36.13 9.15
N VAL A 906 2.73 -37.42 9.50
CA VAL A 906 3.55 -38.47 8.87
C VAL A 906 2.65 -39.62 8.45
N SER A 907 2.50 -39.81 7.15
CA SER A 907 1.55 -40.80 6.61
C SER A 907 2.11 -41.65 5.48
N GLY A 908 1.90 -42.96 5.54
CA GLY A 908 2.29 -43.89 4.46
C GLY A 908 3.78 -43.92 4.17
N CYS A 909 4.63 -43.62 5.15
CA CYS A 909 6.08 -43.69 5.01
C CYS A 909 6.56 -45.13 5.31
N ASN A 910 6.73 -45.93 4.26
CA ASN A 910 6.93 -47.38 4.34
C ASN A 910 8.33 -47.85 3.90
N GLY A 911 9.25 -46.92 3.65
CA GLY A 911 10.66 -47.23 3.40
C GLY A 911 11.42 -47.56 4.68
N ASN A 912 11.18 -48.72 5.29
CA ASN A 912 11.89 -49.16 6.51
C ASN A 912 11.95 -48.11 7.64
N PHE A 913 10.88 -47.33 7.80
CA PHE A 913 10.74 -46.29 8.82
C PHE A 913 10.15 -46.90 10.09
N TRP A 914 10.93 -46.96 11.18
CA TRP A 914 10.54 -47.69 12.40
C TRP A 914 10.38 -46.82 13.66
N ASN A 915 11.01 -45.64 13.73
CA ASN A 915 10.91 -44.77 14.90
C ASN A 915 11.31 -43.30 14.64
N PHE A 916 11.10 -42.47 15.66
CA PHE A 916 11.64 -41.10 15.80
C PHE A 916 12.45 -40.93 17.10
N ASP A 917 13.01 -41.99 17.69
CA ASP A 917 13.49 -42.01 19.09
C ASP A 917 14.60 -40.98 19.43
N GLU A 918 15.25 -40.41 18.41
CA GLU A 918 16.25 -39.34 18.60
C GLU A 918 15.64 -37.94 18.59
N MET A 919 14.43 -37.77 18.06
CA MET A 919 13.70 -36.50 18.03
C MET A 919 13.23 -36.11 19.42
N LYS A 920 13.30 -34.81 19.73
CA LYS A 920 12.85 -34.25 21.02
C LYS A 920 11.85 -33.14 20.78
N LEU A 921 10.74 -33.49 20.15
CA LEU A 921 9.69 -32.53 19.82
C LEU A 921 8.97 -32.11 21.10
N GLU A 922 8.97 -30.80 21.38
CA GLU A 922 8.40 -30.20 22.59
C GLU A 922 7.00 -29.64 22.33
N THR A 923 6.76 -28.99 21.18
CA THR A 923 5.45 -28.36 20.90
C THR A 923 4.92 -28.64 19.50
N ILE A 924 3.62 -28.89 19.41
CA ILE A 924 2.84 -28.90 18.17
C ILE A 924 1.68 -27.92 18.35
N GLY A 925 1.57 -26.89 17.52
CA GLY A 925 0.46 -25.92 17.62
C GLY A 925 -0.84 -26.44 17.02
N GLY A 926 -0.77 -27.39 16.08
CA GLY A 926 -1.92 -28.11 15.50
C GLY A 926 -2.02 -29.56 15.95
N SER A 927 -2.44 -30.43 15.03
CA SER A 927 -2.73 -31.84 15.24
C SER A 927 -1.50 -32.74 15.07
N LEU A 928 -1.46 -33.84 15.82
CA LEU A 928 -0.49 -34.92 15.63
C LEU A 928 -1.14 -36.07 14.85
N VAL A 929 -0.64 -36.34 13.64
CA VAL A 929 -1.19 -37.35 12.75
C VAL A 929 -0.11 -38.33 12.30
N LEU A 930 -0.20 -39.57 12.75
CA LEU A 930 0.64 -40.69 12.35
C LEU A 930 -0.26 -41.78 11.76
N THR A 931 -0.23 -41.96 10.45
CA THR A 931 -1.17 -42.88 9.79
C THR A 931 -0.54 -43.81 8.76
N GLY A 932 -0.82 -45.11 8.83
CA GLY A 932 -0.46 -46.04 7.76
C GLY A 932 1.05 -46.25 7.57
N ASN A 933 1.87 -46.00 8.59
CA ASN A 933 3.32 -46.23 8.55
C ASN A 933 3.61 -47.67 9.02
N GLU A 934 3.68 -48.61 8.06
CA GLU A 934 3.61 -50.06 8.29
C GLU A 934 4.69 -50.63 9.24
N ARG A 935 5.84 -49.93 9.38
CA ARG A 935 6.95 -50.37 10.26
C ARG A 935 7.17 -49.48 11.48
N LEU A 936 6.46 -48.35 11.60
CA LEU A 936 6.57 -47.46 12.75
C LEU A 936 6.02 -48.15 14.00
N ASN A 937 6.90 -48.56 14.90
CA ASN A 937 6.54 -49.45 16.02
C ASN A 937 6.77 -48.83 17.41
N GLY A 938 6.95 -47.52 17.48
CA GLY A 938 7.11 -46.77 18.71
C GLY A 938 6.92 -45.25 18.55
N LEU A 939 6.71 -44.58 19.67
CA LEU A 939 6.41 -43.14 19.77
C LEU A 939 7.54 -42.31 20.45
N GLY A 940 8.77 -42.82 20.51
CA GLY A 940 9.81 -42.24 21.37
C GLY A 940 10.19 -40.80 21.07
N GLY A 941 10.01 -40.35 19.81
CA GLY A 941 10.27 -38.96 19.42
C GLY A 941 9.33 -37.91 20.03
N PHE A 942 8.28 -38.35 20.72
CA PHE A 942 7.22 -37.50 21.28
C PHE A 942 7.22 -37.45 22.81
N GLU A 943 8.23 -38.06 23.48
CA GLU A 943 8.31 -38.08 24.95
C GLU A 943 8.47 -36.68 25.58
N ALA A 944 9.03 -35.74 24.84
CA ALA A 944 9.32 -34.38 25.30
C ALA A 944 8.14 -33.41 25.09
N LEU A 945 7.00 -33.86 24.55
CA LEU A 945 5.88 -32.99 24.26
C LEU A 945 5.33 -32.33 25.53
N VAL A 946 5.20 -31.01 25.48
CA VAL A 946 4.58 -30.18 26.52
C VAL A 946 3.28 -29.53 26.05
N SER A 947 3.05 -29.43 24.73
CA SER A 947 1.81 -28.89 24.16
C SER A 947 1.48 -29.49 22.80
N VAL A 948 0.21 -29.84 22.58
CA VAL A 948 -0.40 -30.19 21.29
C VAL A 948 -1.73 -29.45 21.15
N GLY A 949 -1.84 -28.54 20.20
CA GLY A 949 -3.00 -27.64 20.08
C GLY A 949 -4.23 -28.24 19.38
N GLY A 950 -4.06 -29.33 18.63
CA GLY A 950 -5.13 -29.98 17.85
C GLY A 950 -5.40 -31.43 18.24
N ASP A 951 -5.96 -32.18 17.29
CA ASP A 951 -6.37 -33.58 17.46
C ASP A 951 -5.18 -34.55 17.40
N VAL A 952 -5.37 -35.76 17.95
CA VAL A 952 -4.39 -36.84 17.89
C VAL A 952 -4.95 -38.02 17.11
N THR A 953 -4.30 -38.36 15.99
CA THR A 953 -4.63 -39.53 15.17
C THR A 953 -3.41 -40.43 15.04
N VAL A 954 -3.47 -41.63 15.59
CA VAL A 954 -2.43 -42.67 15.52
C VAL A 954 -3.09 -43.97 15.09
N THR A 955 -3.06 -44.28 13.79
CA THR A 955 -3.78 -45.45 13.25
C THR A 955 -2.99 -46.15 12.14
N GLY A 956 -3.07 -47.48 12.05
CA GLY A 956 -2.47 -48.25 10.97
C GLY A 956 -0.94 -48.23 10.96
N ASN A 957 -0.31 -47.99 12.12
CA ASN A 957 1.15 -47.97 12.25
C ASN A 957 1.68 -49.31 12.77
N GLY A 958 2.88 -49.69 12.35
CA GLY A 958 3.58 -50.88 12.86
C GLY A 958 2.93 -52.20 12.48
N THR A 959 2.05 -52.24 11.49
CA THR A 959 1.31 -53.44 11.05
C THR A 959 2.21 -54.61 10.63
N LEU A 960 3.46 -54.35 10.22
CA LEU A 960 4.47 -55.38 9.93
C LEU A 960 5.32 -55.77 11.15
N GLU A 961 5.20 -55.04 12.26
CA GLU A 961 5.98 -55.18 13.49
C GLU A 961 5.11 -55.61 14.70
N GLY A 962 3.84 -55.93 14.48
CA GLY A 962 2.87 -56.30 15.52
C GLY A 962 2.19 -55.12 16.21
N GLY A 963 2.12 -53.97 15.54
CA GLY A 963 1.56 -52.71 16.05
C GLY A 963 2.54 -51.92 16.92
N ILE A 964 2.10 -50.72 17.33
CA ILE A 964 2.74 -49.98 18.42
C ILE A 964 2.33 -50.64 19.74
N PRO A 965 3.27 -51.04 20.62
CA PRO A 965 2.93 -51.71 21.86
C PRO A 965 2.08 -50.82 22.76
N VAL A 966 1.14 -51.40 23.51
CA VAL A 966 0.29 -50.63 24.42
C VAL A 966 1.11 -50.05 25.58
N THR A 967 1.98 -50.87 26.18
CA THR A 967 2.91 -50.46 27.24
C THR A 967 4.33 -50.33 26.72
N SER A 968 5.02 -49.28 27.13
CA SER A 968 6.43 -49.04 26.82
C SER A 968 7.33 -50.15 27.37
N THR A 969 8.31 -50.56 26.56
CA THR A 969 9.37 -51.52 26.91
C THR A 969 10.72 -50.80 27.00
N SER A 970 11.80 -51.54 27.30
CA SER A 970 13.15 -50.97 27.32
C SER A 970 13.65 -50.48 25.95
N ASP A 971 13.01 -50.91 24.87
CA ASP A 971 13.43 -50.71 23.49
C ASP A 971 12.39 -50.01 22.61
N LYS A 972 11.14 -49.85 23.10
CA LYS A 972 10.04 -49.24 22.34
C LYS A 972 9.15 -48.42 23.26
N VAL A 973 8.78 -47.24 22.81
CA VAL A 973 7.86 -46.34 23.51
C VAL A 973 6.46 -46.58 22.98
N GLY A 974 5.55 -46.99 23.86
CA GLY A 974 4.22 -47.46 23.52
C GLY A 974 3.12 -46.39 23.53
N LEU A 975 1.87 -46.83 23.35
CA LEU A 975 0.69 -45.97 23.42
C LEU A 975 0.44 -45.39 24.82
N ASP A 976 0.96 -46.00 25.87
CA ASP A 976 0.95 -45.50 27.25
C ASP A 976 1.59 -44.12 27.39
N LEU A 977 2.48 -43.73 26.46
CA LEU A 977 2.96 -42.36 26.36
C LEU A 977 1.81 -41.37 26.13
N LEU A 978 0.87 -41.66 25.22
CA LEU A 978 -0.27 -40.79 24.95
C LEU A 978 -1.16 -40.63 26.19
N GLY A 979 -1.41 -41.74 26.91
CA GLY A 979 -2.16 -41.72 28.17
C GLY A 979 -1.44 -40.91 29.26
N LYS A 980 -0.10 -41.00 29.35
CA LYS A 980 0.71 -40.15 30.23
C LYS A 980 0.56 -38.67 29.88
N LEU A 981 0.78 -38.29 28.62
CA LEU A 981 0.68 -36.90 28.15
C LEU A 981 -0.73 -36.33 28.35
N TYR A 982 -1.76 -37.15 28.20
CA TYR A 982 -3.15 -36.78 28.48
C TYR A 982 -3.37 -36.44 29.96
N ARG A 983 -2.85 -37.27 30.88
CA ARG A 983 -2.89 -37.01 32.32
C ARG A 983 -2.09 -35.77 32.74
N GLU A 984 -1.06 -35.42 31.96
CA GLU A 984 -0.22 -34.24 32.17
C GLU A 984 -0.81 -32.95 31.55
N ASN A 985 -1.99 -33.02 30.91
CA ASN A 985 -2.67 -31.91 30.22
C ASN A 985 -1.88 -31.31 29.05
N VAL A 986 -1.16 -32.14 28.30
CA VAL A 986 -0.38 -31.72 27.13
C VAL A 986 -1.28 -31.38 25.92
N PHE A 987 -2.46 -32.00 25.79
CA PHE A 987 -3.38 -31.79 24.66
C PHE A 987 -4.38 -30.66 24.94
N ALA A 988 -4.80 -29.94 23.89
CA ALA A 988 -5.79 -28.89 23.97
C ALA A 988 -7.15 -29.36 24.51
N ALA A 989 -7.87 -28.43 25.16
CA ALA A 989 -9.21 -28.71 25.69
C ALA A 989 -10.20 -28.99 24.54
N GLY A 990 -10.80 -30.18 24.55
CA GLY A 990 -11.73 -30.61 23.51
C GLY A 990 -11.08 -31.40 22.36
N ALA A 991 -9.77 -31.66 22.40
CA ALA A 991 -9.09 -32.49 21.43
C ALA A 991 -9.73 -33.89 21.33
N THR A 992 -9.83 -34.40 20.10
CA THR A 992 -10.31 -35.75 19.81
C THR A 992 -9.14 -36.71 19.59
N PHE A 993 -9.35 -37.98 19.97
CA PHE A 993 -8.32 -39.01 19.95
C PHE A 993 -8.80 -40.20 19.12
N THR A 994 -8.07 -40.48 18.03
CA THR A 994 -8.29 -41.66 17.19
C THR A 994 -7.04 -42.53 17.26
N ILE A 995 -7.06 -43.54 18.13
CA ILE A 995 -5.89 -44.37 18.43
C ILE A 995 -6.20 -45.83 18.12
N GLU A 996 -5.40 -46.44 17.25
CA GLU A 996 -5.50 -47.83 16.86
C GLU A 996 -4.12 -48.47 16.72
N SER A 997 -3.99 -49.70 17.20
CA SER A 997 -2.80 -50.53 17.03
C SER A 997 -3.17 -52.00 16.90
N ASP A 998 -2.60 -52.66 15.89
CA ASP A 998 -2.82 -54.08 15.54
C ASP A 998 -4.31 -54.46 15.39
N GLY A 999 -5.10 -53.58 14.78
CA GLY A 999 -6.54 -53.75 14.55
C GLY A 999 -7.42 -53.46 15.77
N VAL A 1000 -6.84 -52.99 16.87
CA VAL A 1000 -7.55 -52.69 18.12
C VAL A 1000 -7.59 -51.17 18.35
N THR A 1001 -8.78 -50.62 18.55
CA THR A 1001 -8.98 -49.21 18.91
C THR A 1001 -8.91 -49.02 20.42
N TYR A 1002 -8.22 -47.97 20.86
CA TYR A 1002 -8.03 -47.63 22.27
C TYR A 1002 -8.68 -46.28 22.58
N ARG A 1003 -9.26 -46.16 23.77
CA ARG A 1003 -9.66 -44.86 24.31
C ARG A 1003 -8.50 -44.24 25.08
N ILE A 1004 -8.35 -42.93 24.99
CA ILE A 1004 -7.23 -42.21 25.62
C ILE A 1004 -7.23 -42.36 27.16
N ASP A 1005 -8.39 -42.52 27.79
CA ASP A 1005 -8.55 -42.70 29.24
C ASP A 1005 -8.25 -44.13 29.71
N GLU A 1006 -8.13 -45.09 28.79
CA GLU A 1006 -7.78 -46.49 29.06
C GLU A 1006 -6.26 -46.76 28.92
N LEU A 1007 -5.52 -45.83 28.29
CA LEU A 1007 -4.06 -45.80 28.18
C LEU A 1007 -3.44 -45.04 29.37
#